data_AF-A0AAX1IFN4-F1
#
_entry.id   AF-A0AAX1IFN4-F1
#
_cell.length_a   1.000
_cell.length_b   1.000
_cell.length_c   1.000
_cell.angle_alpha   90.00
_cell.angle_beta   90.00
_cell.angle_gamma   90.00
#
_symmetry.space_group_name_H-M   'P 1'
#
loop_
_entity.id
_entity.type
_entity.pdbx_description
1 polymer ?
#
loop_
_entity_poly.entity_id
_entity_poly.type
_entity_poly.pdbx_seq_one_letter_code
_entity_poly.pdbx_strand_id
1 'polypeptide(L)'
;MSILPLTLRPVHQIRTLHLPEQAGDVWHAYGSDPQFEVSWEGGALAGGWYAFSGTVKVLRGRLHAPLLYPAYGEALADHDRVELPFTAPQGERVRFDVVIRFATTMSRLRFDPSVAPMDFELSDLRLRRLGRVEALRMMLQALAAERETELSRMRLYARTTLDFLRYGRRGMAERLYMKYANRNSAGEFSDYEVWQEFYDARGEAFDAQGATLLAALNSKPVVSILVPTYNTPEEWLRRCIESVRAQVYPHWELCLADDASTAEHVAQVLQEYAALDARIRYEVRQENGHISAASNTALQMASGEYVALLDHDDELHPMALLECMHAFEVNPAWKMLFTDEDKIDKHGRRSDPYFKSDWNPDLFLSQNCVCHLTICRAELIRAVGGFTLGLEGAQDWDLVLRMTERLSTAEVGHVPKVLYHWRMIEGSTAMAPGEKSYAHHAAQRSVQGHLDRMGGGAKVLEMPSYSGYFRIAYPLPEPAPLVTLLIPTRDRIDLLKQCIDSILKLTTYPNFEILVIDNDSQEAESKAYFAEIQRDGRVRVLHYPHPFNYSAINNAGARHARGSVLGLLNNDIEVITPGWLEEMVSHALRAEIGVVGAMLYYPNDTIQHAGVILGIGGVAGHCYVGMPRGWPGDKHRGGLVQSLSAVTAACAVVRREVFEQVSGLDEGLEVAFNDVDFCLRVRQAGYRNLWTPFAELYHHESASRGYETTPSKIARFKREEAFMKERWGAQLLQDPYYNVNLTVESTPFTLSYPPRASAVLPQVSNY
;
A
#
# COMPACT_ATOMS: atom_id res chain seq x y z
N MET A 1 -35.52 -27.68 -23.71
CA MET A 1 -34.15 -27.20 -23.43
C MET A 1 -33.72 -27.82 -22.11
N SER A 2 -32.57 -28.50 -22.07
CA SER A 2 -32.08 -29.15 -20.86
C SER A 2 -31.73 -28.11 -19.79
N ILE A 3 -32.23 -28.32 -18.58
CA ILE A 3 -31.75 -27.64 -17.37
C ILE A 3 -30.60 -28.50 -16.86
N LEU A 4 -29.44 -27.90 -16.66
CA LEU A 4 -28.24 -28.58 -16.17
C LEU A 4 -28.05 -28.21 -14.70
N PRO A 5 -28.18 -29.16 -13.75
CA PRO A 5 -27.77 -28.93 -12.37
C PRO A 5 -26.25 -28.77 -12.33
N LEU A 6 -25.77 -27.88 -11.46
CA LEU A 6 -24.36 -27.59 -11.28
C LEU A 6 -23.89 -28.09 -9.91
N THR A 7 -22.72 -28.72 -9.87
CA THR A 7 -22.06 -29.14 -8.64
C THR A 7 -20.80 -28.31 -8.42
N LEU A 8 -20.59 -27.86 -7.19
CA LEU A 8 -19.44 -27.05 -6.79
C LEU A 8 -18.40 -27.89 -6.07
N ARG A 9 -17.13 -27.65 -6.40
CA ARG A 9 -15.97 -28.13 -5.64
C ARG A 9 -15.13 -26.93 -5.20
N PRO A 10 -14.89 -26.71 -3.89
CA PRO A 10 -14.03 -25.63 -3.44
C PRO A 10 -12.60 -25.88 -3.94
N VAL A 11 -11.93 -24.83 -4.43
CA VAL A 11 -10.56 -24.92 -5.00
C VAL A 11 -9.59 -24.02 -4.25
N HIS A 12 -9.96 -22.76 -4.04
CA HIS A 12 -9.08 -21.76 -3.47
C HIS A 12 -9.87 -20.79 -2.59
N GLN A 13 -9.31 -20.40 -1.43
CA GLN A 13 -9.91 -19.43 -0.51
C GLN A 13 -11.37 -19.68 -0.07
N ILE A 14 -11.83 -20.94 -0.14
CA ILE A 14 -13.16 -21.39 0.29
C ILE A 14 -13.05 -22.66 1.12
N ARG A 15 -13.80 -22.74 2.22
CA ARG A 15 -13.99 -23.97 3.01
C ARG A 15 -15.44 -24.12 3.49
N THR A 16 -15.82 -25.32 3.89
CA THR A 16 -17.12 -25.58 4.51
C THR A 16 -17.07 -25.22 6.00
N LEU A 17 -18.09 -24.53 6.51
CA LEU A 17 -18.31 -24.32 7.95
C LEU A 17 -19.31 -25.35 8.47
N HIS A 18 -18.97 -26.01 9.57
CA HIS A 18 -19.88 -26.89 10.27
C HIS A 18 -20.60 -26.11 11.37
N LEU A 19 -21.83 -25.68 11.09
CA LEU A 19 -22.70 -25.02 12.08
C LEU A 19 -23.67 -26.05 12.68
N PRO A 20 -23.65 -26.30 14.01
CA PRO A 20 -24.43 -27.38 14.65
C PRO A 20 -25.94 -27.36 14.40
N GLU A 21 -26.51 -26.20 14.05
CA GLU A 21 -27.96 -25.98 13.94
C GLU A 21 -28.47 -25.72 12.52
N GLN A 22 -27.62 -25.80 11.47
CA GLN A 22 -28.03 -25.52 10.09
C GLN A 22 -28.08 -26.76 9.20
N ALA A 23 -29.18 -26.89 8.44
CA ALA A 23 -29.36 -27.91 7.42
C ALA A 23 -28.90 -27.38 6.04
N GLY A 24 -27.70 -27.73 5.62
CA GLY A 24 -27.11 -27.38 4.32
C GLY A 24 -25.61 -27.09 4.41
N ASP A 25 -24.93 -27.09 3.25
CA ASP A 25 -23.52 -26.71 3.20
C ASP A 25 -23.39 -25.19 3.37
N VAL A 26 -22.78 -24.79 4.48
CA VAL A 26 -22.38 -23.40 4.74
C VAL A 26 -20.94 -23.24 4.27
N TRP A 27 -20.69 -22.21 3.48
CA TRP A 27 -19.38 -21.90 2.93
C TRP A 27 -18.80 -20.67 3.60
N HIS A 28 -17.50 -20.70 3.83
CA HIS A 28 -16.68 -19.56 4.25
C HIS A 28 -15.70 -19.23 3.15
N ALA A 29 -15.93 -18.11 2.47
CA ALA A 29 -14.93 -17.45 1.64
C ALA A 29 -14.07 -16.58 2.55
N TYR A 30 -12.76 -16.85 2.60
CA TYR A 30 -11.84 -16.19 3.55
C TYR A 30 -10.83 -15.26 2.92
N GLY A 31 -10.82 -15.12 1.60
CA GLY A 31 -9.91 -14.21 0.91
C GLY A 31 -10.53 -13.42 -0.23
N SER A 32 -9.67 -12.77 -1.02
CA SER A 32 -10.08 -11.88 -2.13
C SER A 32 -10.36 -12.61 -3.45
N ASP A 33 -9.98 -13.88 -3.54
CA ASP A 33 -10.17 -14.72 -4.73
C ASP A 33 -10.75 -16.11 -4.37
N PRO A 34 -11.93 -16.19 -3.73
CA PRO A 34 -12.58 -17.46 -3.42
C PRO A 34 -13.06 -18.15 -4.71
N GLN A 35 -12.66 -19.40 -4.94
CA GLN A 35 -12.91 -20.13 -6.18
C GLN A 35 -13.64 -21.45 -5.95
N PHE A 36 -14.70 -21.66 -6.72
CA PHE A 36 -15.25 -22.98 -6.98
C PHE A 36 -14.95 -23.44 -8.41
N GLU A 37 -14.58 -24.71 -8.54
CA GLU A 37 -14.72 -25.41 -9.81
C GLU A 37 -16.18 -25.88 -9.96
N VAL A 38 -16.77 -25.56 -11.10
CA VAL A 38 -18.16 -25.89 -11.42
C VAL A 38 -18.19 -27.04 -12.40
N SER A 39 -18.90 -28.10 -12.02
CA SER A 39 -19.11 -29.29 -12.85
C SER A 39 -20.59 -29.50 -13.16
N TRP A 40 -20.88 -30.15 -14.29
CA TRP A 40 -22.23 -30.48 -14.74
C TRP A 40 -22.22 -31.79 -15.52
N GLU A 41 -23.40 -32.39 -15.69
CA GLU A 41 -23.56 -33.60 -16.50
C GLU A 41 -23.74 -33.25 -17.99
N GLY A 42 -23.05 -34.00 -18.86
CA GLY A 42 -22.96 -33.73 -20.30
C GLY A 42 -21.71 -32.90 -20.62
N GLY A 43 -21.10 -33.17 -21.78
CA GLY A 43 -19.79 -32.61 -22.15
C GLY A 43 -19.78 -31.10 -22.42
N ALA A 44 -18.94 -30.68 -23.37
CA ALA A 44 -18.73 -29.26 -23.66
C ALA A 44 -20.03 -28.51 -24.01
N LEU A 45 -20.18 -27.29 -23.46
CA LEU A 45 -21.33 -26.42 -23.67
C LEU A 45 -21.06 -25.47 -24.83
N ALA A 46 -21.94 -25.48 -25.82
CA ALA A 46 -21.80 -24.62 -27.00
C ALA A 46 -21.96 -23.12 -26.64
N GLY A 47 -21.28 -22.25 -27.37
CA GLY A 47 -21.46 -20.80 -27.26
C GLY A 47 -22.92 -20.37 -27.45
N GLY A 48 -23.33 -19.33 -26.72
CA GLY A 48 -24.71 -18.84 -26.75
C GLY A 48 -25.19 -18.21 -25.45
N TRP A 49 -26.51 -18.02 -25.36
CA TRP A 49 -27.17 -17.42 -24.21
C TRP A 49 -27.61 -18.48 -23.21
N TYR A 50 -27.38 -18.22 -21.93
CA TYR A 50 -27.77 -19.09 -20.83
C TYR A 50 -28.38 -18.27 -19.69
N ALA A 51 -29.25 -18.92 -18.92
CA ALA A 51 -29.68 -18.47 -17.61
C ALA A 51 -28.86 -19.23 -16.56
N PHE A 52 -28.11 -18.49 -15.75
CA PHE A 52 -27.43 -18.98 -14.55
C PHE A 52 -28.29 -18.60 -13.35
N SER A 53 -28.80 -19.61 -12.64
CA SER A 53 -29.76 -19.41 -11.57
C SER A 53 -29.39 -20.21 -10.34
N GLY A 54 -29.80 -19.73 -9.17
CA GLY A 54 -29.50 -20.35 -7.89
C GLY A 54 -30.17 -19.62 -6.74
N THR A 55 -29.91 -20.11 -5.53
CA THR A 55 -30.32 -19.47 -4.28
C THR A 55 -29.10 -19.22 -3.42
N VAL A 56 -28.91 -17.97 -3.00
CA VAL A 56 -27.84 -17.57 -2.07
C VAL A 56 -28.48 -17.02 -0.79
N LYS A 57 -27.85 -17.27 0.36
CA LYS A 57 -28.15 -16.57 1.60
C LYS A 57 -26.83 -16.18 2.24
N VAL A 58 -26.60 -14.88 2.40
CA VAL A 58 -25.40 -14.40 3.08
C VAL A 58 -25.65 -14.42 4.58
N LEU A 59 -24.77 -15.07 5.34
CA LEU A 59 -24.84 -15.17 6.80
C LEU A 59 -24.01 -14.08 7.47
N ARG A 60 -22.77 -13.90 7.00
CA ARG A 60 -21.79 -12.91 7.47
C ARG A 60 -21.07 -12.31 6.27
N GLY A 61 -20.70 -11.03 6.34
CA GLY A 61 -20.13 -10.34 5.19
C GLY A 61 -21.19 -10.03 4.13
N ARG A 62 -20.75 -9.96 2.88
CA ARG A 62 -21.62 -9.58 1.75
C ARG A 62 -21.17 -10.15 0.43
N LEU A 63 -22.16 -10.37 -0.44
CA LEU A 63 -21.92 -10.74 -1.82
C LEU A 63 -21.38 -9.52 -2.58
N HIS A 64 -20.08 -9.53 -2.90
CA HIS A 64 -19.42 -8.47 -3.65
C HIS A 64 -18.81 -9.00 -4.95
N ALA A 65 -19.26 -8.47 -6.09
CA ALA A 65 -18.78 -8.78 -7.44
C ALA A 65 -18.63 -10.29 -7.75
N PRO A 66 -19.71 -11.09 -7.73
CA PRO A 66 -19.65 -12.50 -8.14
C PRO A 66 -19.30 -12.65 -9.63
N LEU A 67 -18.40 -13.60 -9.95
CA LEU A 67 -17.83 -13.79 -11.29
C LEU A 67 -17.94 -15.24 -11.78
N LEU A 68 -18.01 -15.41 -13.09
CA LEU A 68 -17.80 -16.69 -13.76
C LEU A 68 -16.60 -16.59 -14.72
N TYR A 69 -15.80 -17.65 -14.75
CA TYR A 69 -14.67 -17.79 -15.66
C TYR A 69 -14.89 -19.01 -16.56
N PRO A 70 -15.41 -18.81 -17.78
CA PRO A 70 -15.54 -19.87 -18.77
C PRO A 70 -14.18 -20.18 -19.42
N ALA A 71 -13.83 -21.45 -19.55
CA ALA A 71 -12.64 -21.87 -20.29
C ALA A 71 -12.97 -22.07 -21.78
N TYR A 72 -12.66 -21.07 -22.62
CA TYR A 72 -12.83 -21.16 -24.07
C TYR A 72 -11.67 -21.90 -24.79
N GLY A 73 -10.62 -22.28 -24.06
CA GLY A 73 -9.46 -23.05 -24.53
C GLY A 73 -8.89 -23.99 -23.45
N GLU A 74 -7.58 -24.31 -23.52
CA GLU A 74 -6.92 -25.19 -22.54
C GLU A 74 -6.69 -24.52 -21.17
N ALA A 75 -6.84 -23.20 -21.05
CA ALA A 75 -6.68 -22.45 -19.80
C ALA A 75 -7.88 -21.52 -19.54
N LEU A 76 -8.09 -21.20 -18.26
CA LEU A 76 -8.95 -20.09 -17.83
C LEU A 76 -8.16 -18.79 -18.05
N ALA A 77 -8.79 -17.79 -18.65
CA ALA A 77 -8.15 -16.49 -18.88
C ALA A 77 -8.99 -15.35 -18.27
N ASP A 78 -8.34 -14.41 -17.60
CA ASP A 78 -9.03 -13.35 -16.85
C ASP A 78 -9.85 -12.39 -17.72
N HIS A 79 -9.49 -12.27 -19.01
CA HIS A 79 -10.23 -11.44 -19.97
C HIS A 79 -11.58 -12.04 -20.37
N ASP A 80 -11.82 -13.32 -20.07
CA ASP A 80 -13.06 -14.03 -20.41
C ASP A 80 -14.12 -13.99 -19.30
N ARG A 81 -13.87 -13.24 -18.22
CA ARG A 81 -14.74 -13.14 -17.04
C ARG A 81 -16.15 -12.65 -17.40
N VAL A 82 -17.14 -13.22 -16.74
CA VAL A 82 -18.55 -12.84 -16.85
C VAL A 82 -19.03 -12.37 -15.48
N GLU A 83 -19.34 -11.07 -15.38
CA GLU A 83 -19.94 -10.48 -14.18
C GLU A 83 -21.37 -10.97 -13.99
N LEU A 84 -21.73 -11.29 -12.74
CA LEU A 84 -23.06 -11.73 -12.37
C LEU A 84 -23.83 -10.59 -11.67
N PRO A 85 -24.71 -9.88 -12.39
CA PRO A 85 -25.45 -8.74 -11.84
C PRO A 85 -26.61 -9.18 -10.94
N PHE A 86 -26.30 -9.59 -9.72
CA PHE A 86 -27.26 -9.79 -8.62
C PHE A 86 -26.62 -9.40 -7.29
N THR A 87 -27.46 -9.07 -6.33
CA THR A 87 -27.07 -8.73 -4.95
C THR A 87 -27.86 -9.60 -3.99
N ALA A 88 -27.32 -9.80 -2.78
CA ALA A 88 -28.00 -10.52 -1.72
C ALA A 88 -27.76 -9.82 -0.38
N PRO A 89 -28.81 -9.24 0.26
CA PRO A 89 -28.68 -8.69 1.60
C PRO A 89 -28.28 -9.76 2.62
N GLN A 90 -27.52 -9.37 3.64
CA GLN A 90 -27.20 -10.25 4.75
C GLN A 90 -28.48 -10.71 5.47
N GLY A 91 -28.54 -12.00 5.81
CA GLY A 91 -29.67 -12.64 6.47
C GLY A 91 -30.81 -13.04 5.53
N GLU A 92 -30.90 -12.45 4.33
CA GLU A 92 -31.95 -12.75 3.37
C GLU A 92 -31.56 -13.86 2.40
N ARG A 93 -32.52 -14.76 2.14
CA ARG A 93 -32.37 -15.80 1.12
C ARG A 93 -32.87 -15.27 -0.22
N VAL A 94 -31.95 -15.04 -1.15
CA VAL A 94 -32.22 -14.47 -2.47
C VAL A 94 -32.09 -15.54 -3.55
N ARG A 95 -33.15 -15.69 -4.34
CA ARG A 95 -33.11 -16.46 -5.59
C ARG A 95 -32.70 -15.55 -6.72
N PHE A 96 -31.63 -15.91 -7.43
CA PHE A 96 -31.16 -15.18 -8.61
C PHE A 96 -31.40 -15.97 -9.89
N ASP A 97 -31.62 -15.24 -10.99
CA ASP A 97 -31.76 -15.78 -12.35
C ASP A 97 -31.13 -14.78 -13.33
N VAL A 98 -29.89 -15.04 -13.73
CA VAL A 98 -29.01 -14.11 -14.45
C VAL A 98 -28.77 -14.59 -15.87
N VAL A 99 -28.93 -13.69 -16.84
CA VAL A 99 -28.63 -13.95 -18.25
C VAL A 99 -27.14 -13.76 -18.50
N ILE A 100 -26.48 -14.82 -18.98
CA ILE A 100 -25.07 -14.79 -19.35
C ILE A 100 -24.87 -15.21 -20.80
N ARG A 101 -23.75 -14.77 -21.41
CA ARG A 101 -23.39 -15.10 -22.79
C ARG A 101 -22.01 -15.73 -22.86
N PHE A 102 -21.94 -16.98 -23.31
CA PHE A 102 -20.67 -17.62 -23.64
C PHE A 102 -20.30 -17.34 -25.09
N ALA A 103 -19.09 -16.86 -25.32
CA ALA A 103 -18.61 -16.44 -26.63
C ALA A 103 -18.46 -17.63 -27.58
N THR A 104 -17.87 -18.73 -27.10
CA THR A 104 -17.66 -19.96 -27.85
C THR A 104 -17.94 -21.17 -26.95
N THR A 105 -17.68 -22.37 -27.48
CA THR A 105 -17.82 -23.63 -26.73
C THR A 105 -16.85 -23.66 -25.55
N MET A 106 -17.33 -24.09 -24.39
CA MET A 106 -16.53 -24.22 -23.16
C MET A 106 -16.66 -25.61 -22.56
N SER A 107 -15.61 -26.05 -21.86
CA SER A 107 -15.55 -27.39 -21.22
C SER A 107 -15.37 -27.34 -19.71
N ARG A 108 -14.95 -26.19 -19.17
CA ARG A 108 -14.81 -25.94 -17.73
C ARG A 108 -15.36 -24.56 -17.38
N LEU A 109 -15.81 -24.44 -16.14
CA LEU A 109 -16.36 -23.20 -15.59
C LEU A 109 -15.85 -23.06 -14.16
N ARG A 110 -15.29 -21.90 -13.84
CA ARG A 110 -14.99 -21.50 -12.47
C ARG A 110 -16.03 -20.47 -12.03
N PHE A 111 -16.43 -20.54 -10.77
CA PHE A 111 -17.37 -19.61 -10.15
C PHE A 111 -16.76 -19.03 -8.88
N ASP A 112 -16.72 -17.70 -8.84
CA ASP A 112 -16.21 -16.95 -7.71
C ASP A 112 -17.41 -16.27 -7.06
N PRO A 113 -17.79 -16.69 -5.84
CA PRO A 113 -19.00 -16.20 -5.20
C PRO A 113 -18.86 -14.74 -4.76
N SER A 114 -17.65 -14.27 -4.51
CA SER A 114 -17.36 -12.88 -4.19
C SER A 114 -15.87 -12.58 -4.37
N VAL A 115 -15.47 -11.31 -4.26
CA VAL A 115 -14.07 -10.87 -4.15
C VAL A 115 -13.74 -10.31 -2.75
N ALA A 116 -14.58 -10.61 -1.76
CA ALA A 116 -14.40 -10.26 -0.35
C ALA A 116 -14.85 -11.42 0.57
N PRO A 117 -14.38 -11.50 1.82
CA PRO A 117 -14.81 -12.53 2.76
C PRO A 117 -16.32 -12.52 3.03
N MET A 118 -16.90 -13.71 3.08
CA MET A 118 -18.31 -13.92 3.42
C MET A 118 -18.58 -15.35 3.90
N ASP A 119 -19.51 -15.48 4.83
CA ASP A 119 -20.14 -16.74 5.19
C ASP A 119 -21.49 -16.83 4.48
N PHE A 120 -21.77 -17.92 3.77
CA PHE A 120 -22.98 -18.01 2.95
C PHE A 120 -23.45 -19.43 2.72
N GLU A 121 -24.75 -19.56 2.46
CA GLU A 121 -25.37 -20.75 1.91
C GLU A 121 -25.56 -20.56 0.40
N LEU A 122 -25.28 -21.59 -0.38
CA LEU A 122 -25.50 -21.58 -1.83
C LEU A 122 -26.13 -22.90 -2.26
N SER A 123 -27.28 -22.84 -2.91
CA SER A 123 -28.04 -24.02 -3.33
C SER A 123 -28.69 -23.86 -4.69
N ASP A 124 -29.18 -24.98 -5.24
CA ASP A 124 -30.00 -25.03 -6.45
C ASP A 124 -29.36 -24.41 -7.70
N LEU A 125 -28.04 -24.43 -7.80
CA LEU A 125 -27.32 -23.90 -8.95
C LEU A 125 -27.66 -24.66 -10.23
N ARG A 126 -28.08 -23.92 -11.25
CA ARG A 126 -28.53 -24.46 -12.53
C ARG A 126 -28.12 -23.56 -13.67
N LEU A 127 -27.76 -24.19 -14.79
CA LEU A 127 -27.54 -23.54 -16.07
C LEU A 127 -28.60 -24.00 -17.08
N ARG A 128 -29.25 -23.06 -17.75
CA ARG A 128 -30.29 -23.37 -18.75
C ARG A 128 -30.03 -22.61 -20.04
N ARG A 129 -29.95 -23.33 -21.16
CA ARG A 129 -29.77 -22.69 -22.48
C ARG A 129 -31.00 -21.86 -22.84
N LEU A 130 -30.78 -20.64 -23.33
CA LEU A 130 -31.82 -19.69 -23.71
C LEU A 130 -31.89 -19.49 -25.22
N GLY A 131 -33.11 -19.27 -25.71
CA GLY A 131 -33.33 -18.70 -27.03
C GLY A 131 -32.99 -17.20 -27.03
N ARG A 132 -32.64 -16.64 -28.19
CA ARG A 132 -32.32 -15.19 -28.32
C ARG A 132 -33.47 -14.28 -27.89
N VAL A 133 -34.71 -14.66 -28.21
CA VAL A 133 -35.92 -13.89 -27.84
C VAL A 133 -36.16 -13.97 -26.33
N GLU A 134 -35.90 -15.13 -25.73
CA GLU A 134 -36.06 -15.33 -24.30
C GLU A 134 -35.02 -14.53 -23.50
N ALA A 135 -33.75 -14.58 -23.90
CA ALA A 135 -32.68 -13.77 -23.31
C ALA A 135 -32.98 -12.27 -23.41
N LEU A 136 -33.46 -11.80 -24.57
CA LEU A 136 -33.90 -10.42 -24.78
C LEU A 136 -35.02 -10.02 -23.80
N ARG A 137 -36.03 -10.88 -23.63
CA ARG A 137 -37.14 -10.64 -22.71
C ARG A 137 -36.66 -10.54 -21.27
N MET A 138 -35.81 -11.47 -20.83
CA MET A 138 -35.27 -11.49 -19.46
C MET A 138 -34.42 -10.25 -19.18
N MET A 139 -33.55 -9.85 -20.10
CA MET A 139 -32.72 -8.64 -19.93
C MET A 139 -33.56 -7.37 -19.81
N LEU A 140 -34.60 -7.22 -20.65
CA LEU A 140 -35.51 -6.07 -20.60
C LEU A 140 -36.35 -6.06 -19.33
N GLN A 141 -36.83 -7.21 -18.87
CA GLN A 141 -37.58 -7.33 -17.61
C GLN A 141 -36.74 -6.89 -16.41
N ALA A 142 -35.48 -7.35 -16.32
CA ALA A 142 -34.57 -6.95 -15.24
C ALA A 142 -34.31 -5.43 -15.25
N LEU A 143 -33.94 -4.86 -16.40
CA LEU A 143 -33.68 -3.42 -16.54
C LEU A 143 -34.92 -2.53 -16.35
N ALA A 144 -36.13 -3.09 -16.50
CA ALA A 144 -37.38 -2.39 -16.24
C ALA A 144 -37.81 -2.49 -14.77
N ALA A 145 -37.42 -3.55 -14.05
CA ALA A 145 -37.70 -3.71 -12.63
C ALA A 145 -36.94 -2.70 -11.76
N GLU A 146 -35.72 -2.32 -12.16
CA GLU A 146 -34.91 -1.27 -11.53
C GLU A 146 -35.44 0.16 -11.74
N ARG A 147 -36.50 0.32 -12.52
CA ARG A 147 -37.04 1.61 -12.90
C ARG A 147 -38.31 1.92 -12.12
N GLU A 148 -38.24 3.00 -11.33
CA GLU A 148 -39.33 3.44 -10.45
C GLU A 148 -40.54 3.99 -11.21
N THR A 149 -40.36 4.56 -12.41
CA THR A 149 -41.44 5.24 -13.14
C THR A 149 -41.75 4.61 -14.50
N GLU A 150 -43.04 4.58 -14.88
CA GLU A 150 -43.49 4.12 -16.20
C GLU A 150 -42.82 4.88 -17.37
N LEU A 151 -42.61 6.18 -17.22
CA LEU A 151 -41.94 7.01 -18.22
C LEU A 151 -40.49 6.54 -18.47
N SER A 152 -39.78 6.14 -17.41
CA SER A 152 -38.41 5.64 -17.52
C SER A 152 -38.35 4.24 -18.15
N ARG A 153 -39.36 3.38 -17.93
CA ARG A 153 -39.52 2.09 -18.59
C ARG A 153 -39.80 2.26 -20.09
N MET A 154 -40.71 3.16 -20.46
CA MET A 154 -40.98 3.50 -21.86
C MET A 154 -39.71 4.01 -22.60
N ARG A 155 -38.91 4.86 -21.95
CA ARG A 155 -37.62 5.32 -22.49
C ARG A 155 -36.62 4.19 -22.73
N LEU A 156 -36.59 3.17 -21.87
CA LEU A 156 -35.73 1.98 -22.07
C LEU A 156 -36.12 1.23 -23.34
N TYR A 157 -37.41 0.94 -23.53
CA TYR A 157 -37.90 0.25 -24.71
C TYR A 157 -37.67 1.07 -25.98
N ALA A 158 -38.00 2.37 -25.97
CA ALA A 158 -37.78 3.26 -27.11
C ALA A 158 -36.29 3.34 -27.50
N ARG A 159 -35.39 3.44 -26.52
CA ARG A 159 -33.94 3.45 -26.76
C ARG A 159 -33.44 2.12 -27.33
N THR A 160 -33.93 1.00 -26.84
CA THR A 160 -33.59 -0.33 -27.37
C THR A 160 -34.05 -0.48 -28.82
N THR A 161 -35.24 0.02 -29.16
CA THR A 161 -35.76 0.07 -30.54
C THR A 161 -34.91 0.98 -31.43
N LEU A 162 -34.50 2.15 -30.94
CA LEU A 162 -33.57 3.04 -31.66
C LEU A 162 -32.22 2.39 -31.90
N ASP A 163 -31.67 1.68 -30.92
CA ASP A 163 -30.42 0.93 -31.06
C ASP A 163 -30.53 -0.15 -32.15
N PHE A 164 -31.69 -0.79 -32.28
CA PHE A 164 -31.96 -1.75 -33.36
C PHE A 164 -31.97 -1.07 -34.73
N LEU A 165 -32.65 0.08 -34.85
CA LEU A 165 -32.73 0.83 -36.11
C LEU A 165 -31.36 1.37 -36.54
N ARG A 166 -30.55 1.85 -35.59
CA ARG A 166 -29.28 2.53 -35.87
C ARG A 166 -28.11 1.57 -36.11
N TYR A 167 -28.10 0.41 -35.48
CA TYR A 167 -26.95 -0.49 -35.47
C TYR A 167 -27.30 -1.94 -35.78
N GLY A 168 -28.55 -2.20 -36.18
CA GLY A 168 -29.04 -3.53 -36.47
C GLY A 168 -29.16 -4.44 -35.24
N ARG A 169 -29.56 -5.69 -35.52
CA ARG A 169 -29.86 -6.70 -34.49
C ARG A 169 -28.69 -7.03 -33.56
N ARG A 170 -27.47 -7.13 -34.11
CA ARG A 170 -26.26 -7.52 -33.32
C ARG A 170 -25.83 -6.39 -32.39
N GLY A 171 -25.69 -5.17 -32.90
CA GLY A 171 -25.26 -4.02 -32.09
C GLY A 171 -26.26 -3.68 -30.98
N MET A 172 -27.57 -3.82 -31.24
CA MET A 172 -28.60 -3.65 -30.21
C MET A 172 -28.47 -4.69 -29.09
N ALA A 173 -28.28 -5.97 -29.44
CA ALA A 173 -28.14 -7.03 -28.45
C ALA A 173 -26.87 -6.86 -27.59
N GLU A 174 -25.76 -6.43 -28.18
CA GLU A 174 -24.50 -6.15 -27.45
C GLU A 174 -24.66 -4.97 -26.50
N ARG A 175 -25.20 -3.83 -26.95
CA ARG A 175 -25.42 -2.67 -26.06
C ARG A 175 -26.42 -2.96 -24.95
N LEU A 176 -27.49 -3.69 -25.25
CA LEU A 176 -28.45 -4.09 -24.23
C LEU A 176 -27.80 -5.03 -23.19
N TYR A 177 -26.98 -5.97 -23.64
CA TYR A 177 -26.25 -6.88 -22.75
C TYR A 177 -25.23 -6.16 -21.89
N MET A 178 -24.43 -5.24 -22.45
CA MET A 178 -23.49 -4.43 -21.66
C MET A 178 -24.24 -3.61 -20.59
N LYS A 179 -25.38 -3.02 -20.96
CA LYS A 179 -26.21 -2.29 -19.99
C LYS A 179 -26.82 -3.20 -18.92
N TYR A 180 -27.25 -4.40 -19.30
CA TYR A 180 -27.77 -5.42 -18.39
C TYR A 180 -26.68 -5.92 -17.45
N ALA A 181 -25.50 -6.27 -17.96
CA ALA A 181 -24.37 -6.76 -17.18
C ALA A 181 -23.91 -5.71 -16.16
N ASN A 182 -23.90 -4.43 -16.54
CA ASN A 182 -23.39 -3.35 -15.69
C ASN A 182 -24.42 -2.76 -14.70
N ARG A 183 -25.62 -3.35 -14.57
CA ARG A 183 -26.71 -2.73 -13.80
C ARG A 183 -26.53 -2.73 -12.29
N ASN A 184 -25.68 -3.63 -11.78
CA ASN A 184 -25.31 -3.75 -10.37
C ASN A 184 -23.81 -3.52 -10.13
N SER A 185 -23.08 -3.01 -11.13
CA SER A 185 -21.65 -2.70 -10.96
C SER A 185 -21.52 -1.55 -9.96
N ALA A 186 -21.01 -1.88 -8.77
CA ALA A 186 -20.76 -1.01 -7.61
C ALA A 186 -22.02 -0.42 -6.94
N GLY A 187 -22.44 -1.02 -5.82
CA GLY A 187 -23.52 -0.53 -4.96
C GLY A 187 -23.08 -0.35 -3.50
N GLU A 188 -23.04 0.92 -3.09
CA GLU A 188 -23.24 1.52 -1.74
C GLU A 188 -22.22 1.33 -0.59
N PHE A 189 -21.29 0.37 -0.60
CA PHE A 189 -20.44 0.09 0.58
C PHE A 189 -18.93 0.05 0.30
N SER A 190 -18.09 0.40 1.29
CA SER A 190 -16.63 0.43 1.13
C SER A 190 -15.97 -0.89 1.55
N ASP A 191 -15.00 -1.41 0.80
CA ASP A 191 -14.25 -2.66 1.09
C ASP A 191 -13.72 -2.74 2.54
N TYR A 192 -13.44 -1.59 3.13
CA TYR A 192 -12.99 -1.46 4.51
C TYR A 192 -14.05 -1.87 5.54
N GLU A 193 -15.34 -1.66 5.29
CA GLU A 193 -16.40 -2.11 6.20
C GLU A 193 -16.46 -3.64 6.31
N VAL A 194 -16.26 -4.38 5.21
CA VAL A 194 -16.13 -5.85 5.27
C VAL A 194 -14.91 -6.22 6.10
N TRP A 195 -13.79 -5.54 5.85
CA TRP A 195 -12.56 -5.81 6.57
C TRP A 195 -12.77 -5.68 8.09
N GLN A 196 -13.47 -4.64 8.53
CA GLN A 196 -13.82 -4.44 9.93
C GLN A 196 -14.72 -5.56 10.48
N GLU A 197 -15.74 -6.00 9.74
CA GLU A 197 -16.65 -7.08 10.16
C GLU A 197 -15.92 -8.41 10.41
N PHE A 198 -14.85 -8.68 9.66
CA PHE A 198 -14.10 -9.93 9.79
C PHE A 198 -12.93 -9.86 10.77
N TYR A 199 -12.22 -8.72 10.81
CA TYR A 199 -10.93 -8.62 11.49
C TYR A 199 -10.92 -7.63 12.67
N ASP A 200 -12.01 -6.90 12.89
CA ASP A 200 -12.12 -5.92 13.99
C ASP A 200 -13.52 -5.92 14.65
N ALA A 201 -14.25 -7.03 14.53
CA ALA A 201 -15.58 -7.16 15.11
C ALA A 201 -15.51 -7.49 16.61
N ARG A 202 -16.34 -6.80 17.40
CA ARG A 202 -16.52 -7.10 18.82
C ARG A 202 -17.43 -8.32 19.01
N GLY A 203 -17.10 -9.16 19.99
CA GLY A 203 -17.86 -10.36 20.35
C GLY A 203 -17.05 -11.27 21.27
N GLU A 204 -17.54 -12.47 21.54
CA GLU A 204 -16.89 -13.41 22.47
C GLU A 204 -15.43 -13.71 22.12
N ALA A 205 -15.11 -13.82 20.82
CA ALA A 205 -13.74 -14.05 20.36
C ALA A 205 -12.80 -12.87 20.67
N PHE A 206 -13.29 -11.63 20.53
CA PHE A 206 -12.57 -10.42 20.87
C PHE A 206 -12.29 -10.35 22.38
N ASP A 207 -13.31 -10.62 23.20
CA ASP A 207 -13.18 -10.59 24.66
C ASP A 207 -12.21 -11.68 25.14
N ALA A 208 -12.30 -12.89 24.58
CA ALA A 208 -11.39 -13.99 24.88
C ALA A 208 -9.94 -13.68 24.46
N GLN A 209 -9.74 -13.04 23.30
CA GLN A 209 -8.43 -12.58 22.86
C GLN A 209 -7.86 -11.54 23.82
N GLY A 210 -8.65 -10.53 24.18
CA GLY A 210 -8.25 -9.49 25.15
C GLY A 210 -7.87 -10.07 26.51
N ALA A 211 -8.69 -10.97 27.05
CA ALA A 211 -8.40 -11.64 28.32
C ALA A 211 -7.11 -12.47 28.25
N THR A 212 -6.90 -13.22 27.15
CA THR A 212 -5.69 -14.02 26.93
C THR A 212 -4.45 -13.13 26.86
N LEU A 213 -4.51 -12.04 26.10
CA LEU A 213 -3.39 -11.12 25.91
C LEU A 213 -3.04 -10.39 27.21
N LEU A 214 -4.04 -9.94 27.96
CA LEU A 214 -3.85 -9.29 29.26
C LEU A 214 -3.24 -10.25 30.30
N ALA A 215 -3.66 -11.51 30.30
CA ALA A 215 -3.12 -12.55 31.18
C ALA A 215 -1.66 -12.89 30.83
N ALA A 216 -1.28 -12.80 29.55
CA ALA A 216 0.07 -13.07 29.08
C ALA A 216 1.09 -11.98 29.46
N LEU A 217 0.64 -10.75 29.75
CA LEU A 217 1.53 -9.64 30.12
C LEU A 217 2.20 -9.85 31.48
N ASN A 218 3.52 -9.96 31.46
CA ASN A 218 4.37 -10.04 32.65
C ASN A 218 4.44 -8.70 33.39
N SER A 219 4.64 -7.62 32.63
CA SER A 219 4.66 -6.25 33.13
C SER A 219 3.34 -5.55 32.80
N LYS A 220 2.84 -4.75 33.74
CA LYS A 220 1.61 -3.97 33.54
C LYS A 220 1.86 -2.48 33.87
N PRO A 221 2.75 -1.81 33.10
CA PRO A 221 3.10 -0.43 33.34
C PRO A 221 1.91 0.51 33.13
N VAL A 222 1.88 1.62 33.87
CA VAL A 222 0.85 2.65 33.70
C VAL A 222 1.15 3.47 32.44
N VAL A 223 0.13 3.64 31.59
CA VAL A 223 0.17 4.56 30.44
C VAL A 223 -0.56 5.86 30.82
N SER A 224 0.14 6.99 30.79
CA SER A 224 -0.47 8.32 30.92
C SER A 224 -0.92 8.83 29.55
N ILE A 225 -2.21 9.05 29.38
CA ILE A 225 -2.80 9.53 28.13
C ILE A 225 -2.96 11.04 28.24
N LEU A 226 -2.32 11.78 27.35
CA LEU A 226 -2.35 13.24 27.35
C LEU A 226 -3.47 13.73 26.43
N VAL A 227 -4.39 14.52 26.97
CA VAL A 227 -5.49 15.11 26.20
C VAL A 227 -5.55 16.62 26.44
N PRO A 228 -4.96 17.44 25.56
CA PRO A 228 -5.23 18.87 25.54
C PRO A 228 -6.65 19.12 25.03
N THR A 229 -7.44 19.99 25.69
CA THR A 229 -8.83 20.28 25.29
C THR A 229 -9.11 21.77 25.27
N TYR A 230 -9.87 22.25 24.28
CA TYR A 230 -10.32 23.64 24.21
C TYR A 230 -11.67 23.75 23.50
N ASN A 231 -12.72 24.15 24.24
CA ASN A 231 -14.08 24.35 23.70
C ASN A 231 -14.64 23.16 22.92
N THR A 232 -14.16 21.94 23.21
CA THR A 232 -14.57 20.71 22.54
C THR A 232 -16.07 20.47 22.73
N PRO A 233 -16.84 20.17 21.67
CA PRO A 233 -18.25 19.82 21.81
C PRO A 233 -18.46 18.68 22.80
N GLU A 234 -19.48 18.80 23.66
CA GLU A 234 -19.73 17.88 24.77
C GLU A 234 -19.77 16.41 24.32
N GLU A 235 -20.48 16.11 23.23
CA GLU A 235 -20.60 14.75 22.69
C GLU A 235 -19.23 14.13 22.39
N TRP A 236 -18.32 14.89 21.77
CA TRP A 236 -17.01 14.40 21.36
C TRP A 236 -16.06 14.25 22.54
N LEU A 237 -16.06 15.20 23.46
CA LEU A 237 -15.25 15.09 24.68
C LEU A 237 -15.68 13.88 25.52
N ARG A 238 -16.99 13.65 25.65
CA ARG A 238 -17.53 12.46 26.34
C ARG A 238 -17.10 11.18 25.63
N ARG A 239 -17.24 11.09 24.31
CA ARG A 239 -16.81 9.90 23.55
C ARG A 239 -15.32 9.63 23.65
N CYS A 240 -14.48 10.67 23.59
CA CYS A 240 -13.05 10.58 23.81
C CYS A 240 -12.73 9.94 25.17
N ILE A 241 -13.28 10.50 26.26
CA ILE A 241 -13.06 9.97 27.61
C ILE A 241 -13.59 8.54 27.76
N GLU A 242 -14.78 8.24 27.23
CA GLU A 242 -15.35 6.89 27.28
C GLU A 242 -14.52 5.86 26.49
N SER A 243 -13.89 6.25 25.39
CA SER A 243 -13.00 5.36 24.62
C SER A 243 -11.77 4.93 25.44
N VAL A 244 -11.29 5.80 26.34
CA VAL A 244 -10.22 5.49 27.30
C VAL A 244 -10.75 4.61 28.43
N ARG A 245 -11.94 4.90 28.96
CA ARG A 245 -12.57 4.08 30.01
C ARG A 245 -12.88 2.66 29.56
N ALA A 246 -13.19 2.49 28.27
CA ALA A 246 -13.47 1.21 27.64
C ALA A 246 -12.23 0.38 27.30
N GLN A 247 -11.01 0.84 27.58
CA GLN A 247 -9.80 0.08 27.32
C GLN A 247 -9.78 -1.24 28.10
N VAL A 248 -9.48 -2.34 27.40
CA VAL A 248 -9.33 -3.67 28.01
C VAL A 248 -8.12 -3.71 28.96
N TYR A 249 -7.08 -2.96 28.62
CA TYR A 249 -5.93 -2.76 29.51
C TYR A 249 -6.30 -1.79 30.64
N PRO A 250 -6.24 -2.19 31.92
CA PRO A 250 -6.78 -1.36 33.01
C PRO A 250 -5.77 -0.36 33.60
N HIS A 251 -4.47 -0.46 33.26
CA HIS A 251 -3.41 0.33 33.88
C HIS A 251 -3.12 1.60 33.09
N TRP A 252 -4.02 2.57 33.19
CA TRP A 252 -3.87 3.87 32.56
C TRP A 252 -4.24 5.00 33.53
N GLU A 253 -3.78 6.20 33.23
CA GLU A 253 -4.34 7.44 33.76
C GLU A 253 -4.62 8.41 32.60
N LEU A 254 -5.64 9.24 32.75
CA LEU A 254 -6.04 10.22 31.74
C LEU A 254 -5.72 11.61 32.26
N CYS A 255 -4.85 12.33 31.57
CA CYS A 255 -4.35 13.65 31.94
C CYS A 255 -4.96 14.71 31.01
N LEU A 256 -6.07 15.32 31.43
CA LEU A 256 -6.82 16.32 30.66
C LEU A 256 -6.36 17.75 30.98
N ALA A 257 -5.80 18.46 30.00
CA ALA A 257 -5.43 19.86 30.18
C ALA A 257 -6.44 20.75 29.45
N ASP A 258 -7.31 21.41 30.20
CA ASP A 258 -8.24 22.41 29.66
C ASP A 258 -7.51 23.73 29.41
N ASP A 259 -7.42 24.10 28.13
CA ASP A 259 -6.71 25.27 27.62
C ASP A 259 -7.53 26.56 27.77
N ALA A 260 -8.08 26.76 28.97
CA ALA A 260 -8.98 27.86 29.31
C ALA A 260 -10.25 27.91 28.44
N SER A 261 -10.97 26.78 28.33
CA SER A 261 -12.25 26.72 27.62
C SER A 261 -13.25 27.75 28.14
N THR A 262 -13.91 28.42 27.20
CA THR A 262 -15.00 29.37 27.49
C THR A 262 -16.37 28.69 27.57
N ALA A 263 -16.50 27.48 27.01
CA ALA A 263 -17.74 26.73 27.03
C ALA A 263 -17.92 26.01 28.38
N GLU A 264 -18.99 26.37 29.10
CA GLU A 264 -19.25 25.89 30.47
C GLU A 264 -19.34 24.37 30.59
N HIS A 265 -19.83 23.68 29.55
CA HIS A 265 -19.98 22.22 29.55
C HIS A 265 -18.64 21.50 29.65
N VAL A 266 -17.53 22.08 29.19
CA VAL A 266 -16.21 21.44 29.26
C VAL A 266 -15.82 21.22 30.72
N ALA A 267 -15.92 22.27 31.55
CA ALA A 267 -15.63 22.15 32.98
C ALA A 267 -16.55 21.16 33.70
N GLN A 268 -17.83 21.11 33.32
CA GLN A 268 -18.81 20.16 33.87
C GLN A 268 -18.42 18.71 33.54
N VAL A 269 -18.10 18.43 32.28
CA VAL A 269 -17.67 17.09 31.82
C VAL A 269 -16.39 16.66 32.55
N LEU A 270 -15.38 17.52 32.66
CA LEU A 270 -14.12 17.19 33.33
C LEU A 270 -14.34 16.86 34.82
N GLN A 271 -15.15 17.65 35.52
CA GLN A 271 -15.52 17.41 36.92
C GLN A 271 -16.29 16.11 37.11
N GLU A 272 -17.25 15.84 36.22
CA GLU A 272 -18.06 14.62 36.22
C GLU A 272 -17.18 13.38 36.10
N TYR A 273 -16.33 13.31 35.07
CA TYR A 273 -15.50 12.13 34.84
C TYR A 273 -14.40 11.93 35.87
N ALA A 274 -13.79 13.00 36.38
CA ALA A 274 -12.83 12.89 37.47
C ALA A 274 -13.48 12.38 38.77
N ALA A 275 -14.76 12.67 39.00
CA ALA A 275 -15.51 12.11 40.11
C ALA A 275 -15.93 10.64 39.87
N LEU A 276 -16.13 10.24 38.61
CA LEU A 276 -16.52 8.88 38.23
C LEU A 276 -15.37 7.88 38.23
N ASP A 277 -14.15 8.30 37.91
CA ASP A 277 -12.97 7.44 37.82
C ASP A 277 -11.72 8.15 38.33
N ALA A 278 -11.12 7.65 39.41
CA ALA A 278 -9.96 8.26 40.06
C ALA A 278 -8.68 8.26 39.19
N ARG A 279 -8.67 7.51 38.08
CA ARG A 279 -7.58 7.54 37.09
C ARG A 279 -7.67 8.76 36.17
N ILE A 280 -8.78 9.48 36.18
CA ILE A 280 -9.01 10.68 35.35
C ILE A 280 -8.64 11.91 36.17
N ARG A 281 -7.69 12.68 35.65
CA ARG A 281 -7.16 13.90 36.24
C ARG A 281 -7.28 15.03 35.25
N TYR A 282 -7.56 16.23 35.74
CA TYR A 282 -7.62 17.40 34.89
C TYR A 282 -6.98 18.62 35.55
N GLU A 283 -6.49 19.53 34.71
CA GLU A 283 -6.00 20.86 35.10
C GLU A 283 -6.60 21.91 34.18
N VAL A 284 -7.08 23.01 34.76
CA VAL A 284 -7.62 24.16 34.01
C VAL A 284 -6.58 25.26 33.97
N ARG A 285 -6.09 25.56 32.76
CA ARG A 285 -5.12 26.64 32.52
C ARG A 285 -5.78 28.00 32.70
N GLN A 286 -5.00 28.98 33.13
CA GLN A 286 -5.48 30.35 33.39
C GLN A 286 -5.68 31.17 32.11
N GLU A 287 -4.98 30.82 31.04
CA GLU A 287 -5.01 31.50 29.75
C GLU A 287 -4.90 30.46 28.62
N ASN A 288 -5.50 30.75 27.47
CA ASN A 288 -5.37 29.91 26.29
C ASN A 288 -3.94 30.05 25.72
N GLY A 289 -3.20 28.93 25.70
CA GLY A 289 -1.82 28.85 25.25
C GLY A 289 -1.64 27.89 24.07
N HIS A 290 -2.76 27.48 23.47
CA HIS A 290 -2.85 26.50 22.41
C HIS A 290 -2.34 25.09 22.78
N ILE A 291 -2.44 24.18 21.80
CA ILE A 291 -2.24 22.74 21.97
C ILE A 291 -0.88 22.37 22.57
N SER A 292 0.20 23.06 22.23
CA SER A 292 1.54 22.75 22.75
C SER A 292 1.65 23.02 24.26
N ALA A 293 1.12 24.16 24.73
CA ALA A 293 1.13 24.51 26.15
C ALA A 293 0.18 23.61 26.97
N ALA A 294 -1.00 23.32 26.43
CA ALA A 294 -1.94 22.39 27.03
C ALA A 294 -1.35 20.97 27.12
N SER A 295 -0.73 20.47 26.06
CA SER A 295 -0.08 19.15 26.05
C SER A 295 1.07 19.06 27.06
N ASN A 296 1.85 20.13 27.23
CA ASN A 296 2.87 20.21 28.27
C ASN A 296 2.29 20.21 29.69
N THR A 297 1.12 20.83 29.90
CA THR A 297 0.40 20.80 31.19
C THR A 297 -0.07 19.36 31.49
N ALA A 298 -0.65 18.67 30.50
CA ALA A 298 -0.99 17.26 30.62
C ALA A 298 0.24 16.38 30.91
N LEU A 299 1.38 16.63 30.24
CA LEU A 299 2.63 15.90 30.46
C LEU A 299 3.21 16.10 31.87
N GLN A 300 3.03 17.29 32.46
CA GLN A 300 3.43 17.55 33.85
C GLN A 300 2.60 16.75 34.85
N MET A 301 1.32 16.50 34.54
CA MET A 301 0.47 15.63 35.33
C MET A 301 0.87 14.15 35.22
N ALA A 302 1.35 13.71 34.06
CA ALA A 302 1.68 12.31 33.79
C ALA A 302 2.68 11.71 34.80
N SER A 303 2.35 10.54 35.31
CA SER A 303 3.10 9.74 36.30
C SER A 303 3.43 8.33 35.81
N GLY A 304 2.81 7.89 34.71
CA GLY A 304 3.03 6.61 34.08
C GLY A 304 4.43 6.45 33.48
N GLU A 305 4.82 5.18 33.28
CA GLU A 305 6.08 4.81 32.64
C GLU A 305 6.05 5.09 31.12
N TYR A 306 4.85 5.06 30.56
CA TYR A 306 4.59 5.37 29.16
C TYR A 306 3.64 6.57 29.05
N VAL A 307 3.80 7.31 27.95
CA VAL A 307 2.95 8.44 27.57
C VAL A 307 2.32 8.12 26.23
N ALA A 308 1.00 8.33 26.11
CA ALA A 308 0.23 8.21 24.88
C ALA A 308 -0.43 9.55 24.52
N LEU A 309 -0.56 9.83 23.22
CA LEU A 309 -1.23 11.03 22.72
C LEU A 309 -2.66 10.70 22.27
N LEU A 310 -3.61 11.58 22.58
CA LEU A 310 -5.00 11.47 22.16
C LEU A 310 -5.62 12.87 22.00
N ASP A 311 -6.20 13.14 20.83
CA ASP A 311 -6.94 14.38 20.60
C ASP A 311 -8.32 14.32 21.29
N HIS A 312 -8.78 15.47 21.78
CA HIS A 312 -9.95 15.59 22.66
C HIS A 312 -11.29 15.19 22.01
N ASP A 313 -11.33 15.07 20.69
CA ASP A 313 -12.49 14.69 19.90
C ASP A 313 -12.34 13.33 19.21
N ASP A 314 -11.20 12.65 19.38
CA ASP A 314 -10.93 11.35 18.77
C ASP A 314 -11.21 10.18 19.72
N GLU A 315 -11.21 8.96 19.19
CA GLU A 315 -11.49 7.74 19.95
C GLU A 315 -10.37 6.71 19.80
N LEU A 316 -10.01 6.05 20.91
CA LEU A 316 -9.15 4.88 20.88
C LEU A 316 -9.95 3.60 20.64
N HIS A 317 -9.36 2.68 19.89
CA HIS A 317 -9.87 1.31 19.83
C HIS A 317 -9.75 0.65 21.22
N PRO A 318 -10.71 -0.18 21.71
CA PRO A 318 -10.66 -0.73 23.09
C PRO A 318 -9.45 -1.61 23.40
N MET A 319 -8.80 -2.16 22.36
CA MET A 319 -7.58 -2.96 22.48
C MET A 319 -6.31 -2.12 22.36
N ALA A 320 -6.40 -0.82 22.09
CA ALA A 320 -5.27 0.04 21.75
C ALA A 320 -4.12 -0.06 22.76
N LEU A 321 -4.41 0.18 24.03
CA LEU A 321 -3.36 0.13 25.06
C LEU A 321 -2.84 -1.29 25.28
N LEU A 322 -3.70 -2.31 25.22
CA LEU A 322 -3.32 -3.69 25.46
C LEU A 322 -2.36 -4.21 24.38
N GLU A 323 -2.71 -3.96 23.12
CA GLU A 323 -1.91 -4.35 21.95
C GLU A 323 -0.56 -3.63 21.95
N CYS A 324 -0.54 -2.34 22.27
CA CYS A 324 0.70 -1.57 22.37
C CYS A 324 1.60 -2.04 23.52
N MET A 325 1.03 -2.31 24.71
CA MET A 325 1.83 -2.81 25.84
C MET A 325 2.36 -4.22 25.58
N HIS A 326 1.58 -5.07 24.92
CA HIS A 326 2.07 -6.37 24.46
C HIS A 326 3.20 -6.22 23.44
N ALA A 327 3.09 -5.29 22.49
CA ALA A 327 4.13 -5.05 21.51
C ALA A 327 5.45 -4.59 22.15
N PHE A 328 5.41 -3.74 23.18
CA PHE A 328 6.60 -3.39 23.97
C PHE A 328 7.18 -4.58 24.75
N GLU A 329 6.35 -5.48 25.27
CA GLU A 329 6.83 -6.67 25.98
C GLU A 329 7.51 -7.68 25.04
N VAL A 330 6.95 -7.88 23.85
CA VAL A 330 7.54 -8.73 22.79
C VAL A 330 8.81 -8.09 22.21
N ASN A 331 8.88 -6.76 22.18
CA ASN A 331 10.00 -6.00 21.62
C ASN A 331 10.60 -5.05 22.68
N PRO A 332 11.37 -5.57 23.66
CA PRO A 332 11.87 -4.78 24.79
C PRO A 332 12.86 -3.67 24.40
N ALA A 333 13.41 -3.72 23.18
CA ALA A 333 14.24 -2.66 22.63
C ALA A 333 13.42 -1.40 22.27
N TRP A 334 12.11 -1.53 22.03
CA TRP A 334 11.29 -0.40 21.63
C TRP A 334 11.14 0.61 22.77
N LYS A 335 11.36 1.87 22.44
CA LYS A 335 11.17 3.03 23.34
C LYS A 335 10.02 3.94 22.89
N MET A 336 9.61 3.79 21.64
CA MET A 336 8.46 4.45 21.04
C MET A 336 7.79 3.47 20.08
N LEU A 337 6.47 3.55 19.96
CA LEU A 337 5.72 2.92 18.88
C LEU A 337 4.63 3.84 18.36
N PHE A 338 4.12 3.51 17.17
CA PHE A 338 2.92 4.09 16.59
C PHE A 338 2.04 2.99 15.98
N THR A 339 0.80 3.34 15.66
CA THR A 339 -0.20 2.39 15.14
C THR A 339 -0.79 2.86 13.81
N ASP A 340 -1.48 1.97 13.10
CA ASP A 340 -2.37 2.38 12.01
C ASP A 340 -3.58 3.15 12.58
N GLU A 341 -4.27 3.87 11.70
CA GLU A 341 -5.45 4.68 12.04
C GLU A 341 -6.47 4.67 10.91
N ASP A 342 -7.70 5.07 11.23
CA ASP A 342 -8.73 5.36 10.24
C ASP A 342 -9.50 6.63 10.63
N LYS A 343 -10.50 6.96 9.82
CA LYS A 343 -11.37 8.11 10.05
C LYS A 343 -12.75 7.68 10.51
N ILE A 344 -13.29 8.35 11.52
CA ILE A 344 -14.62 8.11 12.06
C ILE A 344 -15.54 9.31 11.85
N ASP A 345 -16.75 9.07 11.33
CA ASP A 345 -17.77 10.10 11.16
C ASP A 345 -18.60 10.33 12.44
N LYS A 346 -19.48 11.34 12.42
CA LYS A 346 -20.39 11.65 13.52
C LYS A 346 -21.36 10.51 13.89
N HIS A 347 -21.56 9.54 12.99
CA HIS A 347 -22.41 8.37 13.22
C HIS A 347 -21.61 7.15 13.72
N GLY A 348 -20.30 7.30 13.92
CA GLY A 348 -19.41 6.22 14.34
C GLY A 348 -18.99 5.29 13.19
N ARG A 349 -19.25 5.65 11.92
CA ARG A 349 -18.83 4.84 10.77
C ARG A 349 -17.38 5.15 10.43
N ARG A 350 -16.58 4.09 10.26
CA ARG A 350 -15.15 4.18 9.99
C ARG A 350 -14.80 4.03 8.51
N SER A 351 -13.83 4.78 8.03
CA SER A 351 -13.47 4.92 6.60
C SER A 351 -12.00 5.37 6.42
N ASP A 352 -11.51 5.31 5.18
CA ASP A 352 -10.20 5.88 4.77
C ASP A 352 -9.01 5.45 5.65
N PRO A 353 -8.79 4.13 5.87
CA PRO A 353 -7.70 3.66 6.72
C PRO A 353 -6.34 4.14 6.17
N TYR A 354 -5.41 4.43 7.07
CA TYR A 354 -4.00 4.61 6.75
C TYR A 354 -3.21 3.42 7.28
N PHE A 355 -2.96 2.45 6.39
CA PHE A 355 -2.08 1.33 6.63
C PHE A 355 -0.62 1.73 6.38
N LYS A 356 0.05 2.12 7.45
CA LYS A 356 1.39 2.70 7.44
C LYS A 356 2.46 1.63 7.17
N SER A 357 3.61 2.06 6.66
CA SER A 357 4.81 1.21 6.74
C SER A 357 5.29 1.13 8.19
N ASP A 358 6.20 0.19 8.46
CA ASP A 358 7.08 0.31 9.61
C ASP A 358 7.93 1.59 9.52
N TRP A 359 8.75 1.85 10.54
CA TRP A 359 9.54 3.09 10.66
C TRP A 359 10.30 3.43 9.35
N ASN A 360 9.86 4.51 8.71
CA ASN A 360 10.39 4.99 7.43
C ASN A 360 10.77 6.47 7.58
N PRO A 361 12.00 6.75 8.04
CA PRO A 361 12.36 8.13 8.41
C PRO A 361 12.44 9.05 7.18
N ASP A 362 12.70 8.53 5.98
CA ASP A 362 12.68 9.37 4.78
C ASP A 362 11.26 9.78 4.40
N LEU A 363 10.30 8.86 4.46
CA LEU A 363 8.88 9.18 4.27
C LEU A 363 8.41 10.14 5.37
N PHE A 364 8.87 9.93 6.60
CA PHE A 364 8.51 10.77 7.75
C PHE A 364 9.02 12.22 7.64
N LEU A 365 10.11 12.47 6.92
CA LEU A 365 10.55 13.84 6.62
C LEU A 365 9.68 14.48 5.51
N SER A 366 9.11 13.66 4.65
CA SER A 366 8.24 14.11 3.56
C SER A 366 6.77 14.25 3.96
N GLN A 367 6.31 13.56 5.01
CA GLN A 367 4.93 13.59 5.52
C GLN A 367 4.90 13.12 6.99
N ASN A 368 4.04 13.71 7.82
CA ASN A 368 3.79 13.23 9.19
C ASN A 368 3.01 11.89 9.19
N CYS A 369 3.69 10.77 8.94
CA CYS A 369 3.06 9.45 8.86
C CYS A 369 3.01 8.68 10.19
N VAL A 370 3.43 9.27 11.31
CA VAL A 370 3.52 8.65 12.66
C VAL A 370 2.54 9.30 13.66
N CYS A 371 1.72 10.25 13.18
CA CYS A 371 0.77 11.04 13.96
C CYS A 371 -0.27 10.21 14.75
N HIS A 372 -1.03 10.92 15.59
CA HIS A 372 -2.10 10.40 16.44
C HIS A 372 -1.60 9.45 17.53
N LEU A 373 -1.90 8.14 17.47
CA LEU A 373 -1.53 7.20 18.53
C LEU A 373 -0.05 6.85 18.50
N THR A 374 0.76 7.75 19.04
CA THR A 374 2.15 7.49 19.42
C THR A 374 2.19 7.18 20.92
N ILE A 375 2.85 6.08 21.28
CA ILE A 375 3.15 5.73 22.68
C ILE A 375 4.65 5.67 22.86
N CYS A 376 5.18 6.36 23.86
CA CYS A 376 6.61 6.40 24.13
C CYS A 376 6.92 6.28 25.62
N ARG A 377 8.17 5.96 25.95
CA ARG A 377 8.68 6.04 27.33
C ARG A 377 8.55 7.48 27.84
N ALA A 378 8.00 7.66 29.04
CA ALA A 378 7.83 8.98 29.64
C ALA A 378 9.18 9.73 29.80
N GLU A 379 10.27 9.00 30.05
CA GLU A 379 11.62 9.57 30.09
C GLU A 379 12.07 10.15 28.75
N LEU A 380 11.67 9.57 27.61
CA LEU A 380 12.10 10.01 26.28
C LEU A 380 11.51 11.39 25.96
N ILE A 381 10.20 11.54 26.10
CA ILE A 381 9.50 12.81 25.87
C ILE A 381 10.00 13.91 26.83
N ARG A 382 10.23 13.57 28.10
CA ARG A 382 10.81 14.52 29.07
C ARG A 382 12.22 14.93 28.71
N ALA A 383 13.04 13.99 28.24
CA ALA A 383 14.43 14.25 27.92
C ALA A 383 14.59 15.16 26.69
N VAL A 384 13.60 15.20 25.78
CA VAL A 384 13.55 16.15 24.65
C VAL A 384 12.84 17.47 24.99
N GLY A 385 12.35 17.64 26.22
CA GLY A 385 11.77 18.88 26.72
C GLY A 385 10.26 19.05 26.46
N GLY A 386 9.53 17.98 26.15
CA GLY A 386 8.09 18.04 25.87
C GLY A 386 7.76 18.66 24.50
N PHE A 387 6.63 19.34 24.41
CA PHE A 387 6.12 19.98 23.18
C PHE A 387 6.70 21.38 23.00
N THR A 388 7.19 21.68 21.80
CA THR A 388 7.76 23.00 21.47
C THR A 388 6.64 24.01 21.25
N LEU A 389 6.68 25.14 21.94
CA LEU A 389 5.74 26.24 21.74
C LEU A 389 5.96 26.92 20.38
N GLY A 390 4.89 27.36 19.73
CA GLY A 390 4.95 28.04 18.44
C GLY A 390 4.99 27.07 17.24
N LEU A 391 4.76 25.77 17.45
CA LEU A 391 4.64 24.75 16.40
C LEU A 391 3.24 24.12 16.38
N GLU A 392 2.24 24.87 16.84
CA GLU A 392 0.84 24.45 16.83
C GLU A 392 0.44 24.02 15.41
N GLY A 393 -0.29 22.92 15.29
CA GLY A 393 -0.64 22.27 14.03
C GLY A 393 0.39 21.26 13.52
N ALA A 394 1.60 21.22 14.09
CA ALA A 394 2.65 20.24 13.78
C ALA A 394 3.47 19.82 15.02
N GLN A 395 2.93 20.05 16.21
CA GLN A 395 3.61 19.83 17.48
C GLN A 395 3.99 18.36 17.73
N ASP A 396 3.18 17.44 17.20
CA ASP A 396 3.41 16.00 17.22
C ASP A 396 4.57 15.61 16.28
N TRP A 397 4.60 16.17 15.06
CA TRP A 397 5.68 15.95 14.10
C TRP A 397 7.03 16.40 14.67
N ASP A 398 7.10 17.63 15.22
CA ASP A 398 8.31 18.13 15.89
C ASP A 398 8.74 17.24 17.06
N LEU A 399 7.78 16.82 17.90
CA LEU A 399 8.06 15.96 19.05
C LEU A 399 8.65 14.62 18.61
N VAL A 400 8.04 13.94 17.64
CA VAL A 400 8.53 12.66 17.14
C VAL A 400 9.89 12.82 16.43
N LEU A 401 10.12 13.90 15.69
CA LEU A 401 11.44 14.19 15.11
C LEU A 401 12.52 14.31 16.20
N ARG A 402 12.27 15.09 17.26
CA ARG A 402 13.22 15.23 18.39
C ARG A 402 13.42 13.95 19.17
N MET A 403 12.39 13.14 19.34
CA MET A 403 12.52 11.83 20.00
C MET A 403 13.37 10.88 19.17
N THR A 404 13.15 10.83 17.85
CA THR A 404 13.86 9.93 16.95
C THR A 404 15.32 10.32 16.72
N GLU A 405 15.70 11.58 16.92
CA GLU A 405 17.11 12.01 17.05
C GLU A 405 17.88 11.27 18.16
N ARG A 406 17.18 10.66 19.13
CA ARG A 406 17.78 9.92 20.25
C ARG A 406 17.57 8.40 20.17
N LEU A 407 16.93 7.93 19.11
CA LEU A 407 16.61 6.53 18.93
C LEU A 407 17.33 5.98 17.71
N SER A 408 17.81 4.76 17.82
CA SER A 408 18.12 3.94 16.65
C SER A 408 16.82 3.47 15.99
N THR A 409 16.91 3.06 14.72
CA THR A 409 15.76 2.54 13.97
C THR A 409 15.13 1.31 14.62
N ALA A 410 15.89 0.51 15.36
CA ALA A 410 15.41 -0.68 16.06
C ALA A 410 14.62 -0.36 17.36
N GLU A 411 14.65 0.89 17.83
CA GLU A 411 13.94 1.32 19.04
C GLU A 411 12.59 1.99 18.73
N VAL A 412 12.22 2.10 17.45
CA VAL A 412 10.94 2.63 16.98
C VAL A 412 10.10 1.48 16.40
N GLY A 413 8.99 1.19 17.06
CA GLY A 413 8.06 0.14 16.69
C GLY A 413 6.86 0.62 15.89
N HIS A 414 6.25 -0.30 15.15
CA HIS A 414 4.97 -0.10 14.49
C HIS A 414 4.05 -1.27 14.83
N VAL A 415 2.82 -0.97 15.26
CA VAL A 415 1.76 -1.95 15.44
C VAL A 415 0.79 -1.81 14.26
N PRO A 416 0.79 -2.73 13.28
CA PRO A 416 0.00 -2.61 12.05
C PRO A 416 -1.47 -2.99 12.28
N LYS A 417 -2.09 -2.30 13.23
CA LYS A 417 -3.49 -2.42 13.63
C LYS A 417 -4.09 -1.03 13.74
N VAL A 418 -5.33 -0.88 13.27
CA VAL A 418 -6.08 0.36 13.38
C VAL A 418 -6.52 0.53 14.84
N LEU A 419 -5.75 1.28 15.61
CA LEU A 419 -5.95 1.46 17.06
C LEU A 419 -6.38 2.88 17.44
N TYR A 420 -6.51 3.76 16.45
CA TYR A 420 -6.92 5.15 16.60
C TYR A 420 -7.97 5.51 15.54
N HIS A 421 -8.99 6.25 15.96
CA HIS A 421 -10.11 6.69 15.11
C HIS A 421 -10.18 8.22 15.09
N TRP A 422 -9.68 8.80 14.00
CA TRP A 422 -9.61 10.24 13.79
C TRP A 422 -10.95 10.80 13.32
N ARG A 423 -11.54 11.74 14.06
CA ARG A 423 -12.87 12.26 13.79
C ARG A 423 -12.87 13.23 12.61
N MET A 424 -13.73 12.95 11.63
CA MET A 424 -14.05 13.88 10.55
C MET A 424 -15.24 14.77 10.94
N ILE A 425 -14.98 15.99 11.40
CA ILE A 425 -16.00 17.02 11.60
C ILE A 425 -15.75 18.25 10.73
N GLU A 426 -16.86 18.88 10.30
CA GLU A 426 -16.85 20.15 9.58
C GLU A 426 -16.30 21.25 10.51
N GLY A 427 -15.10 21.75 10.20
CA GLY A 427 -14.38 22.71 11.04
C GLY A 427 -13.18 22.15 11.82
N SER A 428 -12.93 20.84 11.77
CA SER A 428 -11.59 20.32 12.14
C SER A 428 -10.57 20.81 11.10
N THR A 429 -9.32 20.94 11.53
CA THR A 429 -8.16 21.69 10.99
C THR A 429 -7.88 21.58 9.47
N ALA A 430 -8.62 20.71 8.77
CA ALA A 430 -8.50 20.35 7.36
C ALA A 430 -9.35 21.19 6.38
N MET A 431 -10.20 22.14 6.81
CA MET A 431 -11.16 22.81 5.90
C MET A 431 -11.10 24.34 5.86
N ALA A 432 -10.53 25.02 6.85
CA ALA A 432 -10.37 26.48 6.84
C ALA A 432 -9.11 26.90 6.06
N PRO A 433 -9.19 27.81 5.06
CA PRO A 433 -8.03 28.24 4.27
C PRO A 433 -6.87 28.82 5.09
N GLY A 434 -7.16 29.46 6.23
CA GLY A 434 -6.16 30.03 7.14
C GLY A 434 -5.53 29.02 8.10
N GLU A 435 -6.22 27.93 8.43
CA GLU A 435 -5.66 26.89 9.30
C GLU A 435 -4.68 25.99 8.54
N LYS A 436 -4.93 25.78 7.24
CA LYS A 436 -4.00 25.08 6.34
C LYS A 436 -2.65 25.78 6.17
N SER A 437 -2.56 27.11 6.35
CA SER A 437 -1.31 27.84 6.15
C SER A 437 -0.42 27.84 7.39
N TYR A 438 -0.95 28.06 8.60
CA TYR A 438 -0.12 28.08 9.81
C TYR A 438 0.42 26.68 10.14
N ALA A 439 -0.41 25.63 10.07
CA ALA A 439 0.00 24.26 10.35
C ALA A 439 1.05 23.78 9.33
N HIS A 440 0.91 24.20 8.06
CA HIS A 440 1.92 23.94 7.03
C HIS A 440 3.27 24.60 7.36
N HIS A 441 3.28 25.88 7.72
CA HIS A 441 4.52 26.57 8.09
C HIS A 441 5.13 26.03 9.38
N ALA A 442 4.31 25.60 10.35
CA ALA A 442 4.77 24.92 11.55
C ALA A 442 5.42 23.57 11.20
N ALA A 443 4.80 22.78 10.32
CA ALA A 443 5.36 21.52 9.83
C ALA A 443 6.70 21.73 9.10
N GLN A 444 6.78 22.72 8.20
CA GLN A 444 8.01 23.07 7.50
C GLN A 444 9.13 23.45 8.49
N ARG A 445 8.81 24.27 9.50
CA ARG A 445 9.76 24.65 10.56
C ARG A 445 10.17 23.46 11.43
N SER A 446 9.27 22.52 11.69
CA SER A 446 9.55 21.31 12.47
C SER A 446 10.58 20.44 11.75
N VAL A 447 10.33 20.14 10.47
CA VAL A 447 11.25 19.35 9.64
C VAL A 447 12.57 20.09 9.42
N GLN A 448 12.55 21.39 9.10
CA GLN A 448 13.79 22.16 8.93
C GLN A 448 14.60 22.22 10.24
N GLY A 449 13.93 22.39 11.38
CA GLY A 449 14.57 22.39 12.70
C GLY A 449 15.25 21.06 13.02
N HIS A 450 14.62 19.94 12.64
CA HIS A 450 15.25 18.61 12.73
C HIS A 450 16.50 18.52 11.85
N LEU A 451 16.41 18.91 10.57
CA LEU A 451 17.56 18.90 9.67
C LEU A 451 18.71 19.79 10.16
N ASP A 452 18.40 20.97 10.70
CA ASP A 452 19.39 21.88 11.26
C ASP A 452 20.10 21.27 12.49
N ARG A 453 19.39 20.51 13.34
CA ARG A 453 19.98 19.78 14.49
C ARG A 453 20.83 18.59 14.05
N MET A 454 20.39 17.86 13.02
CA MET A 454 21.15 16.73 12.44
C MET A 454 22.38 17.20 11.64
N GLY A 455 22.39 18.45 11.20
CA GLY A 455 23.47 19.03 10.40
C GLY A 455 23.40 18.64 8.93
N GLY A 456 24.49 18.86 8.18
CA GLY A 456 24.57 18.49 6.76
C GLY A 456 23.89 19.45 5.78
N GLY A 457 23.25 20.52 6.25
CA GLY A 457 22.83 21.66 5.41
C GLY A 457 21.62 21.40 4.50
N ALA A 458 20.85 20.34 4.76
CA ALA A 458 19.64 20.02 3.99
C ALA A 458 18.56 21.10 4.14
N LYS A 459 17.71 21.23 3.11
CA LYS A 459 16.64 22.22 3.04
C LYS A 459 15.30 21.59 2.72
N VAL A 460 14.28 22.03 3.46
CA VAL A 460 12.88 21.69 3.21
C VAL A 460 12.36 22.56 2.06
N LEU A 461 11.96 21.92 0.97
CA LEU A 461 11.35 22.56 -0.20
C LEU A 461 9.85 22.28 -0.20
N GLU A 462 9.07 23.32 -0.44
CA GLU A 462 7.62 23.23 -0.61
C GLU A 462 7.26 22.50 -1.91
N MET A 463 6.15 21.77 -1.88
CA MET A 463 5.58 21.13 -3.06
C MET A 463 4.44 22.01 -3.62
N PRO A 464 4.51 22.49 -4.89
CA PRO A 464 3.65 23.55 -5.44
C PRO A 464 2.13 23.30 -5.47
N SER A 465 1.63 22.16 -4.99
CA SER A 465 0.20 21.81 -5.00
C SER A 465 -0.26 21.03 -3.77
N TYR A 466 0.61 20.86 -2.77
CA TYR A 466 0.37 19.95 -1.66
C TYR A 466 0.73 20.61 -0.33
N SER A 467 -0.24 20.70 0.58
CA SER A 467 0.02 21.13 1.96
C SER A 467 0.33 19.92 2.83
N GLY A 468 1.32 20.02 3.71
CA GLY A 468 1.73 18.95 4.63
C GLY A 468 2.70 17.93 4.02
N TYR A 469 3.21 18.20 2.82
CA TYR A 469 4.15 17.36 2.10
C TYR A 469 5.39 18.15 1.68
N PHE A 470 6.57 17.54 1.85
CA PHE A 470 7.85 18.21 1.60
C PHE A 470 8.83 17.38 0.78
N ARG A 471 9.64 18.09 -0.01
CA ARG A 471 10.87 17.55 -0.60
C ARG A 471 12.06 17.99 0.24
N ILE A 472 12.95 17.06 0.56
CA ILE A 472 14.19 17.39 1.27
C ILE A 472 15.34 17.44 0.28
N ALA A 473 15.92 18.62 0.08
CA ALA A 473 17.09 18.82 -0.76
C ALA A 473 18.36 18.74 0.08
N TYR A 474 19.17 17.71 -0.17
CA TYR A 474 20.49 17.56 0.44
C TYR A 474 21.57 18.22 -0.42
N PRO A 475 22.55 18.95 0.16
CA PRO A 475 23.61 19.55 -0.63
C PRO A 475 24.60 18.50 -1.14
N LEU A 476 25.20 18.78 -2.29
CA LEU A 476 26.37 18.04 -2.76
C LEU A 476 27.65 18.62 -2.14
N PRO A 477 28.67 17.79 -1.87
CA PRO A 477 29.98 18.29 -1.47
C PRO A 477 30.68 18.97 -2.65
N GLU A 478 31.59 19.89 -2.36
CA GLU A 478 32.46 20.53 -3.34
C GLU A 478 33.94 20.15 -3.08
N PRO A 479 34.63 19.49 -4.02
CA PRO A 479 34.14 19.06 -5.33
C PRO A 479 33.17 17.87 -5.25
N ALA A 480 32.21 17.81 -6.18
CA ALA A 480 31.30 16.67 -6.31
C ALA A 480 32.06 15.38 -6.66
N PRO A 481 31.72 14.21 -6.07
CA PRO A 481 32.41 12.96 -6.33
C PRO A 481 32.24 12.49 -7.78
N LEU A 482 33.22 11.77 -8.29
CA LEU A 482 33.10 11.16 -9.63
C LEU A 482 32.07 10.01 -9.58
N VAL A 483 31.09 10.06 -10.47
CA VAL A 483 30.16 8.96 -10.73
C VAL A 483 30.61 8.18 -11.97
N THR A 484 30.74 6.86 -11.87
CA THR A 484 30.86 6.00 -13.07
C THR A 484 29.49 5.40 -13.39
N LEU A 485 28.92 5.78 -14.53
CA LEU A 485 27.69 5.19 -15.08
C LEU A 485 28.05 3.93 -15.87
N LEU A 486 27.66 2.77 -15.36
CA LEU A 486 27.88 1.44 -15.94
C LEU A 486 26.72 1.11 -16.86
N ILE A 487 26.99 0.94 -18.16
CA ILE A 487 25.96 0.67 -19.17
C ILE A 487 26.31 -0.62 -19.93
N PRO A 488 25.81 -1.78 -19.50
CA PRO A 488 25.84 -3.03 -20.27
C PRO A 488 25.12 -2.88 -21.60
N THR A 489 25.72 -3.34 -22.70
CA THR A 489 25.06 -3.33 -24.01
C THR A 489 25.49 -4.52 -24.87
N ARG A 490 24.63 -4.90 -25.81
CA ARG A 490 24.96 -5.82 -26.90
C ARG A 490 24.12 -5.45 -28.13
N ASP A 491 24.78 -4.96 -29.17
CA ASP A 491 24.15 -4.47 -30.39
C ASP A 491 23.02 -3.45 -30.11
N ARG A 492 22.04 -3.28 -31.02
CA ARG A 492 20.90 -2.34 -30.84
C ARG A 492 21.33 -0.92 -30.52
N ILE A 493 22.19 -0.41 -31.40
CA ILE A 493 22.81 0.90 -31.26
C ILE A 493 21.81 2.05 -31.26
N ASP A 494 20.62 1.84 -31.80
CA ASP A 494 19.49 2.78 -31.70
C ASP A 494 19.17 3.16 -30.25
N LEU A 495 19.09 2.16 -29.36
CA LEU A 495 18.77 2.35 -27.95
C LEU A 495 19.96 2.98 -27.20
N LEU A 496 21.15 2.39 -27.35
CA LEU A 496 22.35 2.86 -26.66
C LEU A 496 22.66 4.31 -27.03
N LYS A 497 22.51 4.66 -28.32
CA LYS A 497 22.74 6.02 -28.79
C LYS A 497 21.78 7.00 -28.16
N GLN A 498 20.49 6.68 -28.07
CA GLN A 498 19.51 7.53 -27.39
C GLN A 498 19.88 7.73 -25.92
N CYS A 499 20.27 6.64 -25.24
CA CYS A 499 20.69 6.66 -23.85
C CYS A 499 21.89 7.58 -23.62
N ILE A 500 23.01 7.34 -24.30
CA ILE A 500 24.24 8.13 -24.16
C ILE A 500 24.01 9.59 -24.57
N ASP A 501 23.31 9.84 -25.69
CA ASP A 501 23.02 11.19 -26.13
C ASP A 501 22.19 11.96 -25.09
N SER A 502 21.18 11.33 -24.49
CA SER A 502 20.34 11.96 -23.46
C SER A 502 21.17 12.30 -22.22
N ILE A 503 22.02 11.38 -21.75
CA ILE A 503 22.89 11.58 -20.58
C ILE A 503 23.86 12.73 -20.83
N LEU A 504 24.60 12.72 -21.95
CA LEU A 504 25.63 13.71 -22.24
C LEU A 504 25.05 15.11 -22.48
N LYS A 505 23.83 15.21 -23.02
CA LYS A 505 23.18 16.49 -23.35
C LYS A 505 22.39 17.10 -22.19
N LEU A 506 21.72 16.27 -21.39
CA LEU A 506 20.74 16.75 -20.41
C LEU A 506 21.23 16.70 -18.96
N THR A 507 22.16 15.80 -18.62
CA THR A 507 22.61 15.66 -17.22
C THR A 507 23.38 16.89 -16.77
N THR A 508 22.94 17.52 -15.68
CA THR A 508 23.61 18.72 -15.13
C THR A 508 24.71 18.40 -14.13
N TYR A 509 24.79 17.15 -13.64
CA TYR A 509 25.78 16.74 -12.66
C TYR A 509 27.20 16.94 -13.21
N PRO A 510 28.10 17.61 -12.48
CA PRO A 510 29.33 18.11 -13.07
C PRO A 510 30.42 17.06 -13.28
N ASN A 511 30.40 15.95 -12.52
CA ASN A 511 31.54 15.03 -12.44
C ASN A 511 31.13 13.57 -12.67
N PHE A 512 30.90 13.17 -13.92
CA PHE A 512 30.58 11.79 -14.27
C PHE A 512 31.41 11.27 -15.45
N GLU A 513 31.59 9.95 -15.50
CA GLU A 513 32.03 9.21 -16.69
C GLU A 513 31.00 8.13 -17.06
N ILE A 514 30.99 7.74 -18.32
CA ILE A 514 30.18 6.62 -18.84
C ILE A 514 31.13 5.48 -19.19
N LEU A 515 30.91 4.30 -18.60
CA LEU A 515 31.59 3.06 -18.95
C LEU A 515 30.58 2.13 -19.63
N VAL A 516 30.64 2.10 -20.96
CA VAL A 516 29.89 1.14 -21.78
C VAL A 516 30.56 -0.22 -21.66
N ILE A 517 29.84 -1.24 -21.20
CA ILE A 517 30.34 -2.62 -21.16
C ILE A 517 29.75 -3.38 -22.34
N ASP A 518 30.56 -3.54 -23.39
CA ASP A 518 30.21 -4.24 -24.63
C ASP A 518 30.22 -5.75 -24.42
N ASN A 519 29.05 -6.36 -24.31
CA ASN A 519 28.88 -7.81 -24.20
C ASN A 519 28.88 -8.49 -25.56
N ASP A 520 30.01 -8.36 -26.27
CA ASP A 520 30.28 -9.02 -27.54
C ASP A 520 29.33 -8.62 -28.68
N SER A 521 29.18 -7.31 -28.90
CA SER A 521 28.41 -6.76 -30.03
C SER A 521 29.02 -7.19 -31.37
N GLN A 522 28.18 -7.69 -32.27
CA GLN A 522 28.62 -8.23 -33.55
C GLN A 522 28.45 -7.26 -34.72
N GLU A 523 27.44 -6.39 -34.64
CA GLU A 523 27.06 -5.47 -35.72
C GLU A 523 28.16 -4.44 -36.02
N ALA A 524 28.32 -4.12 -37.30
CA ALA A 524 29.32 -3.16 -37.74
C ALA A 524 28.98 -1.74 -37.26
N GLU A 525 27.69 -1.37 -37.22
CA GLU A 525 27.25 -0.08 -36.69
C GLU A 525 27.62 0.09 -35.21
N SER A 526 27.43 -0.94 -34.39
CA SER A 526 27.79 -0.93 -32.96
C SER A 526 29.28 -0.64 -32.76
N LYS A 527 30.14 -1.36 -33.49
CA LYS A 527 31.61 -1.19 -33.41
C LYS A 527 32.06 0.19 -33.88
N ALA A 528 31.44 0.70 -34.95
CA ALA A 528 31.71 2.06 -35.45
C ALA A 528 31.32 3.12 -34.42
N TYR A 529 30.14 2.98 -33.79
CA TYR A 529 29.66 3.90 -32.77
C TYR A 529 30.53 3.89 -31.51
N PHE A 530 31.00 2.72 -31.05
CA PHE A 530 31.95 2.63 -29.92
C PHE A 530 33.25 3.41 -30.17
N ALA A 531 33.76 3.41 -31.40
CA ALA A 531 34.92 4.21 -31.76
C ALA A 531 34.60 5.72 -31.84
N GLU A 532 33.36 6.07 -32.19
CA GLU A 532 32.89 7.46 -32.24
C GLU A 532 32.73 8.07 -30.84
N ILE A 533 31.99 7.41 -29.94
CA ILE A 533 31.64 7.96 -28.62
C ILE A 533 32.84 8.15 -27.70
N GLN A 534 33.88 7.32 -27.84
CA GLN A 534 35.12 7.44 -27.06
C GLN A 534 35.92 8.71 -27.39
N ARG A 535 35.51 9.50 -28.40
CA ARG A 535 36.07 10.84 -28.64
C ARG A 535 35.61 11.84 -27.58
N ASP A 536 34.48 11.61 -26.91
CA ASP A 536 34.13 12.36 -25.70
C ASP A 536 34.96 11.80 -24.55
N GLY A 537 35.76 12.65 -23.91
CA GLY A 537 36.68 12.25 -22.84
C GLY A 537 36.00 11.67 -21.60
N ARG A 538 34.67 11.76 -21.50
CA ARG A 538 33.87 11.15 -20.43
C ARG A 538 33.44 9.72 -20.73
N VAL A 539 33.59 9.23 -21.97
CA VAL A 539 33.07 7.91 -22.37
C VAL A 539 34.20 6.91 -22.59
N ARG A 540 34.06 5.71 -22.00
CA ARG A 540 34.96 4.58 -22.18
C ARG A 540 34.17 3.33 -22.56
N VAL A 541 34.79 2.46 -23.34
CA VAL A 541 34.20 1.18 -23.73
C VAL A 541 35.07 0.05 -23.19
N LEU A 542 34.45 -0.86 -22.43
CA LEU A 542 35.05 -2.10 -21.93
C LEU A 542 34.50 -3.27 -22.74
N HIS A 543 35.37 -3.99 -23.44
CA HIS A 543 34.98 -5.21 -24.14
C HIS A 543 34.86 -6.39 -23.17
N TYR A 544 33.73 -7.10 -23.19
CA TYR A 544 33.38 -8.20 -22.28
C TYR A 544 32.82 -9.41 -23.05
N PRO A 545 33.69 -10.24 -23.65
CA PRO A 545 33.29 -11.34 -24.52
C PRO A 545 32.91 -12.63 -23.76
N HIS A 546 31.87 -12.54 -22.93
CA HIS A 546 31.35 -13.66 -22.15
C HIS A 546 29.86 -13.90 -22.42
N PRO A 547 29.29 -15.06 -22.03
CA PRO A 547 27.84 -15.25 -22.04
C PRO A 547 27.11 -14.13 -21.27
N PHE A 548 25.92 -13.77 -21.74
CA PHE A 548 25.15 -12.71 -21.10
C PHE A 548 24.77 -13.11 -19.67
N ASN A 549 25.17 -12.28 -18.72
CA ASN A 549 24.78 -12.34 -17.32
C ASN A 549 24.83 -10.90 -16.81
N TYR A 550 23.68 -10.29 -16.55
CA TYR A 550 23.58 -8.88 -16.20
C TYR A 550 24.40 -8.55 -14.95
N SER A 551 24.33 -9.42 -13.94
CA SER A 551 25.09 -9.29 -12.69
C SER A 551 26.59 -9.31 -12.93
N ALA A 552 27.10 -10.30 -13.68
CA ALA A 552 28.52 -10.45 -13.95
C ALA A 552 29.09 -9.29 -14.79
N ILE A 553 28.33 -8.81 -15.78
CA ILE A 553 28.73 -7.66 -16.62
C ILE A 553 28.86 -6.40 -15.75
N ASN A 554 27.87 -6.11 -14.90
CA ASN A 554 27.92 -4.96 -14.00
C ASN A 554 29.05 -5.07 -12.97
N ASN A 555 29.28 -6.27 -12.39
CA ASN A 555 30.41 -6.51 -11.49
C ASN A 555 31.76 -6.27 -12.21
N ALA A 556 31.89 -6.68 -13.47
CA ALA A 556 33.08 -6.41 -14.28
C ALA A 556 33.26 -4.92 -14.55
N GLY A 557 32.18 -4.20 -14.86
CA GLY A 557 32.16 -2.75 -15.00
C GLY A 557 32.61 -2.03 -13.72
N ALA A 558 32.06 -2.42 -12.56
CA ALA A 558 32.39 -1.86 -11.26
C ALA A 558 33.89 -1.98 -10.92
N ARG A 559 34.53 -3.10 -11.27
CA ARG A 559 35.98 -3.29 -11.12
C ARG A 559 36.83 -2.30 -11.94
N HIS A 560 36.29 -1.81 -13.07
CA HIS A 560 36.94 -0.85 -13.97
C HIS A 560 36.44 0.59 -13.79
N ALA A 561 35.54 0.83 -12.84
CA ALA A 561 35.03 2.14 -12.50
C ALA A 561 36.11 3.00 -11.83
N ARG A 562 36.10 4.30 -12.12
CA ARG A 562 36.97 5.29 -11.46
C ARG A 562 36.25 6.07 -10.37
N GLY A 563 34.92 6.14 -10.45
CA GLY A 563 34.09 6.85 -9.50
C GLY A 563 34.06 6.21 -8.13
N SER A 564 33.90 7.03 -7.10
CA SER A 564 33.54 6.59 -5.75
C SER A 564 32.05 6.29 -5.62
N VAL A 565 31.26 6.70 -6.62
CA VAL A 565 29.84 6.40 -6.76
C VAL A 565 29.64 5.65 -8.09
N LEU A 566 28.83 4.60 -8.05
CA LEU A 566 28.47 3.79 -9.21
C LEU A 566 27.00 4.05 -9.58
N GLY A 567 26.73 4.22 -10.88
CA GLY A 567 25.38 4.19 -11.43
C GLY A 567 25.18 2.93 -12.26
N LEU A 568 24.25 2.06 -11.89
CA LEU A 568 23.81 0.92 -12.70
C LEU A 568 22.70 1.38 -13.63
N LEU A 569 22.93 1.35 -14.94
CA LEU A 569 21.99 1.82 -15.94
C LEU A 569 21.80 0.77 -17.04
N ASN A 570 20.56 0.56 -17.46
CA ASN A 570 20.30 -0.14 -18.72
C ASN A 570 20.61 0.76 -19.92
N ASN A 571 20.88 0.15 -21.08
CA ASN A 571 21.22 0.86 -22.32
C ASN A 571 20.02 1.52 -23.02
N ASP A 572 18.82 1.37 -22.49
CA ASP A 572 17.54 1.86 -23.04
C ASP A 572 16.83 2.84 -22.08
N ILE A 573 17.62 3.53 -21.25
CA ILE A 573 17.19 4.63 -20.39
C ILE A 573 17.31 5.97 -21.14
N GLU A 574 16.36 6.88 -20.93
CA GLU A 574 16.39 8.23 -21.49
C GLU A 574 16.10 9.26 -20.39
N VAL A 575 16.99 10.24 -20.23
CA VAL A 575 16.87 11.29 -19.19
C VAL A 575 15.66 12.19 -19.47
N ILE A 576 14.81 12.39 -18.46
CA ILE A 576 13.73 13.39 -18.51
C ILE A 576 14.11 14.63 -17.69
N THR A 577 14.50 14.43 -16.44
CA THR A 577 14.84 15.53 -15.53
C THR A 577 16.35 15.78 -15.53
N PRO A 578 16.84 16.96 -15.97
CA PRO A 578 18.29 17.25 -16.06
C PRO A 578 19.10 16.99 -14.78
N GLY A 579 18.52 17.34 -13.62
CA GLY A 579 19.14 17.18 -12.30
C GLY A 579 18.94 15.81 -11.65
N TRP A 580 18.62 14.77 -12.42
CA TRP A 580 18.35 13.42 -11.92
C TRP A 580 19.53 12.85 -11.12
N LEU A 581 20.76 13.06 -11.60
CA LEU A 581 21.95 12.47 -11.00
C LEU A 581 22.36 13.21 -9.72
N GLU A 582 22.20 14.54 -9.67
CA GLU A 582 22.38 15.33 -8.45
C GLU A 582 21.44 14.85 -7.33
N GLU A 583 20.17 14.69 -7.66
CA GLU A 583 19.15 14.19 -6.72
C GLU A 583 19.58 12.83 -6.15
N MET A 584 19.87 11.86 -7.03
CA MET A 584 20.23 10.51 -6.61
C MET A 584 21.54 10.46 -5.84
N VAL A 585 22.57 11.21 -6.27
CA VAL A 585 23.89 11.23 -5.61
C VAL A 585 23.79 11.93 -4.25
N SER A 586 23.04 13.02 -4.12
CA SER A 586 22.88 13.72 -2.84
C SER A 586 22.33 12.78 -1.75
N HIS A 587 21.39 11.91 -2.12
CA HIS A 587 20.90 10.86 -1.24
C HIS A 587 21.88 9.72 -1.04
N ALA A 588 22.55 9.26 -2.12
CA ALA A 588 23.50 8.16 -2.04
C ALA A 588 24.74 8.50 -1.21
N LEU A 589 25.04 9.77 -0.95
CA LEU A 589 26.14 10.18 -0.08
C LEU A 589 25.79 10.17 1.42
N ARG A 590 24.52 10.00 1.78
CA ARG A 590 24.10 9.83 3.17
C ARG A 590 24.56 8.47 3.70
N ALA A 591 25.27 8.46 4.82
CA ALA A 591 25.95 7.27 5.34
C ALA A 591 25.01 6.09 5.56
N GLU A 592 23.78 6.35 5.98
CA GLU A 592 22.74 5.36 6.27
C GLU A 592 22.02 4.83 5.02
N ILE A 593 22.24 5.43 3.84
CA ILE A 593 21.63 5.02 2.57
C ILE A 593 22.59 4.10 1.81
N GLY A 594 22.04 3.05 1.21
CA GLY A 594 22.77 2.08 0.41
C GLY A 594 22.56 2.28 -1.08
N VAL A 595 21.38 1.90 -1.58
CA VAL A 595 21.00 2.05 -3.01
C VAL A 595 19.93 3.11 -3.17
N VAL A 596 20.06 3.97 -4.17
CA VAL A 596 19.06 4.98 -4.55
C VAL A 596 18.49 4.66 -5.92
N GLY A 597 17.17 4.52 -6.03
CA GLY A 597 16.45 4.28 -7.28
C GLY A 597 15.70 5.51 -7.79
N ALA A 598 15.55 5.59 -9.11
CA ALA A 598 14.84 6.66 -9.81
C ALA A 598 13.35 6.34 -10.02
N MET A 599 12.55 7.35 -10.40
CA MET A 599 11.24 7.15 -11.02
C MET A 599 11.44 6.80 -12.50
N LEU A 600 10.90 5.66 -12.94
CA LEU A 600 10.95 5.24 -14.34
C LEU A 600 9.56 5.20 -14.96
N TYR A 601 9.44 5.78 -16.15
CA TYR A 601 8.24 5.73 -16.97
C TYR A 601 8.44 4.88 -18.23
N TYR A 602 7.37 4.28 -18.69
CA TYR A 602 7.27 3.81 -20.06
C TYR A 602 7.17 5.00 -21.03
N PRO A 603 7.48 4.81 -22.33
CA PRO A 603 7.39 5.89 -23.34
C PRO A 603 6.00 6.47 -23.55
N ASN A 604 4.94 5.84 -23.00
CA ASN A 604 3.56 6.33 -23.04
C ASN A 604 3.17 7.15 -21.80
N ASP A 605 4.15 7.66 -21.03
CA ASP A 605 3.95 8.44 -19.80
C ASP A 605 3.17 7.70 -18.71
N THR A 606 3.35 6.38 -18.62
CA THR A 606 2.85 5.59 -17.49
C THR A 606 4.00 5.09 -16.63
N ILE A 607 3.78 4.98 -15.32
CA ILE A 607 4.76 4.52 -14.34
C ILE A 607 5.15 3.08 -14.66
N GLN A 608 6.46 2.83 -14.69
CA GLN A 608 7.04 1.50 -14.75
C GLN A 608 7.69 1.13 -13.40
N HIS A 609 8.38 2.07 -12.77
CA HIS A 609 9.02 1.86 -11.48
C HIS A 609 8.85 3.07 -10.58
N ALA A 610 8.16 2.85 -9.46
CA ALA A 610 8.07 3.78 -8.35
C ALA A 610 8.46 3.07 -7.04
N GLY A 611 9.53 2.26 -7.09
CA GLY A 611 9.92 1.35 -6.03
C GLY A 611 9.53 -0.11 -6.23
N VAL A 612 10.09 -1.01 -5.41
CA VAL A 612 9.76 -2.45 -5.39
C VAL A 612 9.29 -2.87 -3.99
N ILE A 613 8.17 -3.60 -3.96
CA ILE A 613 7.61 -4.26 -2.77
C ILE A 613 7.85 -5.76 -2.86
N LEU A 614 8.29 -6.39 -1.77
CA LEU A 614 8.49 -7.84 -1.67
C LEU A 614 7.15 -8.59 -1.58
N GLY A 615 7.16 -9.85 -2.02
CA GLY A 615 6.02 -10.76 -1.98
C GLY A 615 5.06 -10.64 -3.17
N ILE A 616 5.00 -9.48 -3.83
CA ILE A 616 4.16 -9.31 -5.03
C ILE A 616 4.60 -10.31 -6.11
N GLY A 617 3.63 -11.06 -6.66
CA GLY A 617 3.91 -12.10 -7.66
C GLY A 617 4.76 -13.26 -7.13
N GLY A 618 4.87 -13.42 -5.80
CA GLY A 618 5.60 -14.49 -5.13
C GLY A 618 7.06 -14.20 -4.80
N VAL A 619 7.64 -13.09 -5.32
CA VAL A 619 9.00 -12.65 -4.97
C VAL A 619 9.02 -11.14 -4.72
N ALA A 620 8.78 -10.33 -5.75
CA ALA A 620 8.75 -8.88 -5.64
C ALA A 620 8.10 -8.25 -6.89
N GLY A 621 7.55 -7.05 -6.74
CA GLY A 621 6.88 -6.33 -7.83
C GLY A 621 7.00 -4.81 -7.70
N HIS A 622 6.87 -4.13 -8.83
CA HIS A 622 6.98 -2.67 -8.91
C HIS A 622 5.69 -1.97 -8.46
N CYS A 623 5.82 -0.84 -7.77
CA CYS A 623 4.68 -0.03 -7.33
C CYS A 623 4.04 0.75 -8.50
N TYR A 624 2.71 0.89 -8.47
CA TYR A 624 1.93 1.80 -9.34
C TYR A 624 2.10 1.60 -10.86
N VAL A 625 2.52 0.42 -11.30
CA VAL A 625 2.74 0.11 -12.72
C VAL A 625 1.49 0.44 -13.56
N GLY A 626 1.70 1.14 -14.67
CA GLY A 626 0.64 1.52 -15.61
C GLY A 626 -0.18 2.74 -15.19
N MET A 627 0.04 3.30 -13.99
CA MET A 627 -0.60 4.55 -13.60
C MET A 627 0.01 5.74 -14.36
N PRO A 628 -0.75 6.83 -14.62
CA PRO A 628 -0.22 8.00 -15.32
C PRO A 628 0.97 8.65 -14.59
N ARG A 629 1.84 9.32 -15.34
CA ARG A 629 2.91 10.15 -14.79
C ARG A 629 2.38 11.18 -13.79
N GLY A 630 3.05 11.30 -12.64
CA GLY A 630 2.63 12.16 -11.54
C GLY A 630 1.48 11.61 -10.69
N TRP A 631 1.11 10.33 -10.85
CA TRP A 631 0.12 9.70 -9.98
C TRP A 631 0.54 9.79 -8.51
N PRO A 632 -0.32 10.31 -7.62
CA PRO A 632 0.06 10.54 -6.23
C PRO A 632 0.33 9.24 -5.46
N GLY A 633 -0.28 8.11 -5.86
CA GLY A 633 -0.18 6.86 -5.12
C GLY A 633 -0.96 6.88 -3.81
N ASP A 634 -0.88 5.78 -3.06
CA ASP A 634 -1.55 5.64 -1.77
C ASP A 634 -1.00 6.67 -0.78
N LYS A 635 -1.90 7.45 -0.17
CA LYS A 635 -1.58 8.56 0.74
C LYS A 635 -0.43 9.47 0.26
N HIS A 636 -0.36 9.72 -1.05
CA HIS A 636 0.68 10.52 -1.74
C HIS A 636 2.08 9.90 -1.81
N ARG A 637 2.28 8.65 -1.38
CA ARG A 637 3.60 8.01 -1.42
C ARG A 637 4.25 7.96 -2.81
N GLY A 638 3.47 7.97 -3.90
CA GLY A 638 4.00 8.03 -5.27
C GLY A 638 4.68 9.36 -5.64
N GLY A 639 4.54 10.40 -4.82
CA GLY A 639 5.19 11.71 -5.01
C GLY A 639 6.21 12.07 -3.94
N LEU A 640 6.56 11.15 -3.03
CA LEU A 640 7.41 11.42 -1.86
C LEU A 640 8.64 10.50 -1.82
N VAL A 641 9.77 11.05 -1.39
CA VAL A 641 10.98 10.27 -1.12
C VAL A 641 10.69 9.31 0.03
N GLN A 642 11.08 8.04 -0.13
CA GLN A 642 10.86 7.05 0.92
C GLN A 642 11.88 5.92 0.87
N SER A 643 12.12 5.31 2.03
CA SER A 643 12.81 4.01 2.09
C SER A 643 11.90 2.91 1.54
N LEU A 644 12.49 1.98 0.79
CA LEU A 644 11.83 0.78 0.26
C LEU A 644 12.74 -0.45 0.39
N SER A 645 12.15 -1.63 0.22
CA SER A 645 12.90 -2.88 0.36
C SER A 645 13.91 -3.04 -0.78
N ALA A 646 13.52 -2.67 -1.99
CA ALA A 646 14.38 -2.69 -3.17
C ALA A 646 14.01 -1.59 -4.18
N VAL A 647 14.96 -1.33 -5.07
CA VAL A 647 14.81 -0.51 -6.26
C VAL A 647 15.39 -1.26 -7.45
N THR A 648 14.99 -0.89 -8.67
CA THR A 648 15.49 -1.60 -9.85
C THR A 648 16.88 -1.13 -10.29
N ALA A 649 17.72 -2.06 -10.74
CA ALA A 649 19.01 -1.72 -11.34
C ALA A 649 18.90 -1.15 -12.77
N ALA A 650 17.71 -0.98 -13.32
CA ALA A 650 17.54 -0.25 -14.59
C ALA A 650 18.04 1.20 -14.51
N CYS A 651 17.92 1.84 -13.34
CA CYS A 651 18.61 3.07 -12.98
C CYS A 651 18.75 3.15 -11.45
N ALA A 652 19.94 2.82 -10.94
CA ALA A 652 20.25 2.86 -9.52
C ALA A 652 21.63 3.47 -9.26
N VAL A 653 21.77 4.21 -8.15
CA VAL A 653 23.03 4.83 -7.71
C VAL A 653 23.43 4.28 -6.34
N VAL A 654 24.70 3.93 -6.17
CA VAL A 654 25.23 3.34 -4.94
C VAL A 654 26.68 3.78 -4.70
N ARG A 655 27.08 3.97 -3.45
CA ARG A 655 28.51 4.18 -3.13
C ARG A 655 29.29 2.92 -3.47
N ARG A 656 30.44 3.09 -4.11
CA ARG A 656 31.30 1.97 -4.51
C ARG A 656 31.66 1.09 -3.33
N GLU A 657 31.98 1.69 -2.18
CA GLU A 657 32.30 0.95 -0.95
C GLU A 657 31.16 0.03 -0.49
N VAL A 658 29.90 0.45 -0.62
CA VAL A 658 28.72 -0.34 -0.24
C VAL A 658 28.51 -1.48 -1.23
N PHE A 659 28.66 -1.20 -2.53
CA PHE A 659 28.60 -2.21 -3.58
C PHE A 659 29.66 -3.30 -3.35
N GLU A 660 30.90 -2.91 -3.05
CA GLU A 660 32.01 -3.82 -2.77
C GLU A 660 31.82 -4.57 -1.44
N GLN A 661 31.31 -3.92 -0.39
CA GLN A 661 31.05 -4.52 0.92
C GLN A 661 30.11 -5.73 0.82
N VAL A 662 29.10 -5.67 -0.04
CA VAL A 662 28.17 -6.79 -0.25
C VAL A 662 28.57 -7.71 -1.42
N SER A 663 29.76 -7.53 -2.00
CA SER A 663 30.27 -8.29 -3.15
C SER A 663 29.48 -8.13 -4.47
N GLY A 664 28.90 -6.95 -4.69
CA GLY A 664 28.21 -6.60 -5.95
C GLY A 664 26.91 -7.36 -6.19
N LEU A 665 26.51 -7.53 -7.45
CA LEU A 665 25.34 -8.31 -7.84
C LEU A 665 25.65 -9.81 -7.79
N ASP A 666 24.67 -10.64 -7.40
CA ASP A 666 24.86 -12.09 -7.33
C ASP A 666 24.83 -12.69 -8.74
N GLU A 667 25.94 -13.26 -9.20
CA GLU A 667 26.08 -13.80 -10.55
C GLU A 667 25.25 -15.08 -10.78
N GLY A 668 24.68 -15.68 -9.73
CA GLY A 668 23.67 -16.74 -9.86
C GLY A 668 22.31 -16.24 -10.36
N LEU A 669 22.06 -14.93 -10.30
CA LEU A 669 20.88 -14.25 -10.85
C LEU A 669 21.30 -13.52 -12.13
N GLU A 670 21.12 -14.17 -13.28
CA GLU A 670 21.57 -13.69 -14.58
C GLU A 670 20.71 -12.53 -15.11
N VAL A 671 19.40 -12.56 -14.85
CA VAL A 671 18.43 -11.63 -15.44
C VAL A 671 17.41 -11.12 -14.43
N ALA A 672 16.68 -12.01 -13.74
CA ALA A 672 15.62 -11.60 -12.83
C ALA A 672 16.13 -11.47 -11.39
N PHE A 673 15.53 -10.56 -10.63
CA PHE A 673 15.71 -10.39 -9.18
C PHE A 673 17.12 -10.08 -8.66
N ASN A 674 18.12 -9.88 -9.54
CA ASN A 674 19.48 -9.54 -9.12
C ASN A 674 19.56 -8.23 -8.32
N ASP A 675 18.73 -7.26 -8.69
CA ASP A 675 18.58 -5.97 -8.02
C ASP A 675 17.85 -6.09 -6.69
N VAL A 676 16.82 -6.95 -6.62
CA VAL A 676 16.11 -7.28 -5.37
C VAL A 676 17.05 -7.96 -4.38
N ASP A 677 17.75 -9.02 -4.77
CA ASP A 677 18.74 -9.71 -3.92
C ASP A 677 19.83 -8.75 -3.43
N PHE A 678 20.37 -7.92 -4.33
CA PHE A 678 21.37 -6.92 -3.99
C PHE A 678 20.87 -5.92 -2.95
N CYS A 679 19.68 -5.35 -3.17
CA CYS A 679 19.04 -4.45 -2.22
C CYS A 679 18.81 -5.10 -0.85
N LEU A 680 18.42 -6.37 -0.81
CA LEU A 680 18.22 -7.10 0.45
C LEU A 680 19.54 -7.36 1.18
N ARG A 681 20.62 -7.68 0.47
CA ARG A 681 21.96 -7.78 1.08
C ARG A 681 22.48 -6.44 1.60
N VAL A 682 22.27 -5.36 0.86
CA VAL A 682 22.60 -4.00 1.31
C VAL A 682 21.85 -3.65 2.60
N ARG A 683 20.59 -4.06 2.73
CA ARG A 683 19.83 -3.91 3.98
C ARG A 683 20.35 -4.77 5.11
N GLN A 684 20.71 -6.03 4.85
CA GLN A 684 21.36 -6.89 5.85
C GLN A 684 22.68 -6.30 6.35
N ALA A 685 23.39 -5.53 5.52
CA ALA A 685 24.61 -4.82 5.89
C ALA A 685 24.36 -3.55 6.74
N GLY A 686 23.11 -3.20 7.04
CA GLY A 686 22.72 -2.10 7.91
C GLY A 686 22.33 -0.80 7.20
N TYR A 687 22.27 -0.80 5.86
CA TYR A 687 21.85 0.37 5.08
C TYR A 687 20.35 0.36 4.75
N ARG A 688 19.83 1.51 4.33
CA ARG A 688 18.45 1.63 3.82
C ARG A 688 18.49 1.90 2.32
N ASN A 689 17.62 1.24 1.57
CA ASN A 689 17.44 1.56 0.15
C ASN A 689 16.40 2.66 0.03
N LEU A 690 16.65 3.61 -0.85
CA LEU A 690 15.84 4.80 -1.03
C LEU A 690 15.31 4.86 -2.45
N TRP A 691 14.08 5.34 -2.60
CA TRP A 691 13.54 5.72 -3.89
C TRP A 691 13.16 7.20 -3.88
N THR A 692 13.50 7.91 -4.96
CA THR A 692 13.14 9.32 -5.15
C THR A 692 12.26 9.52 -6.38
N PRO A 693 11.12 10.24 -6.25
CA PRO A 693 10.28 10.62 -7.38
C PRO A 693 10.89 11.77 -8.20
N PHE A 694 11.96 12.42 -7.71
CA PHE A 694 12.50 13.64 -8.30
C PHE A 694 13.63 13.41 -9.31
N ALA A 695 14.02 12.14 -9.52
CA ALA A 695 14.86 11.70 -10.62
C ALA A 695 14.00 10.91 -11.62
N GLU A 696 13.55 11.57 -12.69
CA GLU A 696 12.64 10.97 -13.68
C GLU A 696 13.38 10.61 -14.97
N LEU A 697 13.19 9.38 -15.44
CA LEU A 697 13.73 8.87 -16.71
C LEU A 697 12.69 7.99 -17.41
N TYR A 698 12.79 7.87 -18.74
CA TYR A 698 12.10 6.81 -19.48
C TYR A 698 12.94 5.55 -19.49
N HIS A 699 12.28 4.38 -19.49
CA HIS A 699 12.91 3.09 -19.75
C HIS A 699 12.11 2.39 -20.86
N HIS A 700 12.74 2.21 -22.02
CA HIS A 700 12.11 1.68 -23.24
C HIS A 700 11.99 0.14 -23.23
N GLU A 701 11.70 -0.43 -22.06
CA GLU A 701 11.82 -1.85 -21.68
C GLU A 701 11.51 -2.89 -22.77
N SER A 702 12.25 -4.01 -22.70
CA SER A 702 12.11 -5.17 -23.58
C SER A 702 12.33 -4.87 -25.07
N ALA A 703 12.72 -3.65 -25.44
CA ALA A 703 13.06 -3.29 -26.81
C ALA A 703 14.22 -4.14 -27.35
N SER A 704 15.22 -4.49 -26.54
CA SER A 704 16.35 -5.34 -26.94
C SER A 704 16.16 -6.84 -26.64
N ARG A 705 15.42 -7.20 -25.57
CA ARG A 705 15.38 -8.56 -25.01
C ARG A 705 14.13 -9.39 -25.36
N GLY A 706 12.98 -8.73 -25.59
CA GLY A 706 11.67 -9.37 -25.75
C GLY A 706 11.16 -10.14 -24.51
N TYR A 707 9.86 -10.43 -24.47
CA TYR A 707 9.18 -11.07 -23.33
C TYR A 707 9.73 -12.49 -22.96
N GLU A 708 9.45 -12.94 -21.73
CA GLU A 708 9.81 -14.25 -21.16
C GLU A 708 8.97 -15.41 -21.77
N THR A 709 9.03 -15.58 -23.08
CA THR A 709 8.12 -16.48 -23.82
C THR A 709 8.76 -17.78 -24.29
N THR A 710 10.09 -17.92 -24.23
CA THR A 710 10.76 -19.17 -24.65
C THR A 710 10.90 -20.15 -23.48
N PRO A 711 10.90 -21.48 -23.74
CA PRO A 711 11.07 -22.47 -22.67
C PRO A 711 12.33 -22.29 -21.83
N SER A 712 13.44 -21.86 -22.45
CA SER A 712 14.70 -21.61 -21.75
C SER A 712 14.64 -20.40 -20.83
N LYS A 713 13.99 -19.31 -21.27
CA LYS A 713 13.74 -18.10 -20.49
C LYS A 713 12.85 -18.40 -19.28
N ILE A 714 11.72 -19.08 -19.50
CA ILE A 714 10.82 -19.53 -18.42
C ILE A 714 11.55 -20.44 -17.42
N ALA A 715 12.35 -21.40 -17.92
CA ALA A 715 13.12 -22.29 -17.05
C ALA A 715 14.18 -21.54 -16.23
N ARG A 716 14.83 -20.50 -16.79
CA ARG A 716 15.76 -19.62 -16.05
C ARG A 716 15.00 -18.82 -15.00
N PHE A 717 13.92 -18.14 -15.37
CA PHE A 717 13.11 -17.36 -14.43
C PHE A 717 12.66 -18.20 -13.23
N LYS A 718 12.18 -19.42 -13.45
CA LYS A 718 11.81 -20.36 -12.37
C LYS A 718 12.98 -20.73 -11.45
N ARG A 719 14.20 -20.86 -11.98
CA ARG A 719 15.40 -21.12 -11.15
C ARG A 719 15.76 -19.90 -10.30
N GLU A 720 15.71 -18.70 -10.88
CA GLU A 720 15.98 -17.44 -10.18
C GLU A 720 14.91 -17.16 -9.10
N GLU A 721 13.65 -17.45 -9.40
CA GLU A 721 12.54 -17.42 -8.44
C GLU A 721 12.77 -18.40 -7.27
N ALA A 722 13.17 -19.65 -7.57
CA ALA A 722 13.49 -20.64 -6.56
C ALA A 722 14.68 -20.20 -5.68
N PHE A 723 15.72 -19.63 -6.28
CA PHE A 723 16.86 -19.05 -5.55
C PHE A 723 16.40 -17.97 -4.56
N MET A 724 15.55 -17.05 -5.01
CA MET A 724 15.03 -15.99 -4.14
C MET A 724 14.20 -16.55 -2.98
N LYS A 725 13.35 -17.54 -3.25
CA LYS A 725 12.55 -18.21 -2.22
C LYS A 725 13.40 -18.98 -1.22
N GLU A 726 14.45 -19.65 -1.68
CA GLU A 726 15.39 -20.39 -0.83
C GLU A 726 16.19 -19.45 0.08
N ARG A 727 16.70 -18.34 -0.47
CA ARG A 727 17.55 -17.40 0.27
C ARG A 727 16.77 -16.45 1.17
N TRP A 728 15.64 -15.92 0.68
CA TRP A 728 14.93 -14.78 1.29
C TRP A 728 13.51 -15.10 1.75
N GLY A 729 13.04 -16.35 1.62
CA GLY A 729 11.62 -16.72 1.75
C GLY A 729 10.86 -16.07 2.92
N ALA A 730 11.48 -15.99 4.11
CA ALA A 730 10.87 -15.32 5.27
C ALA A 730 10.72 -13.80 5.09
N GLN A 731 11.75 -13.11 4.57
CA GLN A 731 11.67 -11.68 4.30
C GLN A 731 10.71 -11.33 3.16
N LEU A 732 10.52 -12.23 2.19
CA LEU A 732 9.57 -12.01 1.10
C LEU A 732 8.10 -11.97 1.58
N LEU A 733 7.81 -12.57 2.74
CA LEU A 733 6.46 -12.56 3.33
C LEU A 733 6.15 -11.26 4.09
N GLN A 734 7.18 -10.51 4.51
CA GLN A 734 7.04 -9.33 5.34
C GLN A 734 7.98 -8.21 4.89
N ASP A 735 7.50 -7.41 3.94
CA ASP A 735 8.13 -6.14 3.57
C ASP A 735 7.80 -5.07 4.62
N PRO A 736 8.78 -4.51 5.34
CA PRO A 736 8.50 -3.48 6.36
C PRO A 736 7.99 -2.17 5.76
N TYR A 737 8.15 -1.95 4.45
CA TYR A 737 7.65 -0.76 3.78
C TYR A 737 6.27 -0.96 3.14
N TYR A 738 5.64 -2.12 3.38
CA TYR A 738 4.32 -2.48 2.85
C TYR A 738 3.47 -3.20 3.91
N ASN A 739 2.44 -2.50 4.38
CA ASN A 739 1.61 -2.94 5.51
C ASN A 739 0.99 -4.33 5.29
N VAL A 740 0.92 -5.12 6.35
CA VAL A 740 0.36 -6.49 6.32
C VAL A 740 -1.14 -6.55 6.02
N ASN A 741 -1.86 -5.45 6.24
CA ASN A 741 -3.26 -5.30 5.86
C ASN A 741 -3.47 -5.04 4.36
N LEU A 742 -2.39 -4.93 3.58
CA LEU A 742 -2.41 -4.77 2.13
C LEU A 742 -1.97 -6.05 1.41
N THR A 743 -2.65 -6.35 0.31
CA THR A 743 -2.45 -7.59 -0.46
C THR A 743 -1.18 -7.57 -1.29
N VAL A 744 -0.57 -8.74 -1.46
CA VAL A 744 0.54 -9.00 -2.40
C VAL A 744 0.12 -9.95 -3.54
N GLU A 745 -1.11 -10.45 -3.50
CA GLU A 745 -1.64 -11.42 -4.47
C GLU A 745 -2.38 -10.74 -5.62
N SER A 746 -2.95 -9.55 -5.37
CA SER A 746 -3.72 -8.78 -6.35
C SER A 746 -3.16 -7.36 -6.51
N THR A 747 -3.99 -6.38 -6.86
CA THR A 747 -3.56 -5.00 -7.10
C THR A 747 -2.90 -4.42 -5.85
N PRO A 748 -1.65 -3.94 -5.92
CA PRO A 748 -0.97 -3.33 -4.78
C PRO A 748 -1.76 -2.15 -4.19
N PHE A 749 -1.63 -1.92 -2.89
CA PHE A 749 -2.34 -0.92 -2.10
C PHE A 749 -3.87 -1.14 -2.01
N THR A 750 -4.32 -2.38 -2.19
CA THR A 750 -5.68 -2.82 -1.83
C THR A 750 -5.65 -3.75 -0.62
N LEU A 751 -6.80 -3.91 0.03
CA LEU A 751 -6.93 -4.68 1.28
C LEU A 751 -6.55 -6.16 1.10
N SER A 752 -5.86 -6.71 2.09
CA SER A 752 -5.59 -8.15 2.21
C SER A 752 -6.71 -8.85 2.97
N TYR A 753 -7.09 -10.01 2.47
CA TYR A 753 -8.11 -10.86 3.08
C TYR A 753 -7.57 -12.31 3.18
N PRO A 754 -7.26 -12.81 4.39
CA PRO A 754 -7.09 -12.05 5.64
C PRO A 754 -5.89 -11.09 5.58
N PRO A 755 -5.75 -10.16 6.54
CA PRO A 755 -4.46 -9.53 6.83
C PRO A 755 -3.35 -10.58 6.83
N ARG A 756 -2.23 -10.25 6.19
CA ARG A 756 -1.05 -11.12 6.16
C ARG A 756 -0.53 -11.28 7.59
N ALA A 757 -0.03 -12.46 7.94
CA ALA A 757 0.47 -12.71 9.29
C ALA A 757 1.65 -11.78 9.58
N SER A 758 1.51 -10.91 10.59
CA SER A 758 2.65 -10.20 11.17
C SER A 758 3.41 -11.20 12.05
N ALA A 759 4.72 -11.40 11.81
CA ALA A 759 5.56 -12.28 12.64
C ALA A 759 5.63 -11.84 14.12
N VAL A 760 5.02 -10.71 14.48
CA VAL A 760 4.96 -10.16 15.84
C VAL A 760 3.96 -10.90 16.74
N LEU A 761 3.08 -11.73 16.17
CA LEU A 761 2.23 -12.62 16.97
C LEU A 761 2.58 -14.08 16.64
N PRO A 762 3.10 -14.87 17.59
CA PRO A 762 3.01 -16.31 17.44
C PRO A 762 1.51 -16.62 17.31
N GLN A 763 1.10 -17.08 16.13
CA GLN A 763 -0.22 -17.67 15.99
C GLN A 763 -0.30 -18.79 17.01
N VAL A 764 -1.16 -18.62 18.02
CA VAL A 764 -1.65 -19.75 18.79
C VAL A 764 -2.38 -20.61 17.77
N SER A 765 -1.68 -21.65 17.28
CA SER A 765 -2.25 -22.61 16.36
C SER A 765 -3.43 -23.28 17.06
N ASN A 766 -4.64 -22.89 16.69
CA ASN A 766 -5.83 -23.66 17.02
C ASN A 766 -6.23 -24.42 15.76
N TYR A 767 -5.85 -25.70 15.77
CA TYR A 767 -6.36 -26.87 15.04
C TYR A 767 -7.01 -26.70 13.67
#